data_AF-A0A3M1SXL5-F1
#
_entry.id   AF-A0A3M1SXL5-F1
#
_cell.length_a   1.000
_cell.length_b   1.000
_cell.length_c   1.000
_cell.angle_alpha   90.00
_cell.angle_beta   90.00
_cell.angle_gamma   90.00
#
_symmetry.space_group_name_H-M   'P 1'
#
loop_
_entity.id
_entity.type
_entity.pdbx_description
1 polymer ?
#
loop_
_entity_poly.entity_id
_entity_poly.type
_entity_poly.pdbx_seq_one_letter_code
_entity_poly.pdbx_strand_id
1 'polypeptide(L)'
;MQLPRAFFSSIWACLLLWISGISAAKAQIVPDTTLPNPSRVDREGQIQRITGGTAAGNNLFHSFDRFNIGTGETAHFDNTLNIENIITRVTGGQISHIDGLIRANGTANLFLLNPCGIVFGENAQLDLGGSFFGSTAESLVFENGSVYSATEPNAPPLLTINVPIGLQMGVNPGNIVNRSTSPSAFNSPVPEISFPLPPDLDFSRVGLEVRPGQTLALIGGEIQFVGGTLTASNGQIFLGSLTGESAIELAPTPLGWHFNEIPLENVGNISLSDGSLLNTSGIGGGKIDLRGGNVTLNNSRIFALTLGNSGGRGIDIHAHQLQVSGGSQIANATLGEGRGGDLNIQTTGSVELRGEGFAPFQQFLTNFLLSGTFNPFDPNILLVMGTTGMGDAGEIAIETGNFRSIDGTLAGNSTFGAGNAGKLTLRADVVELVGSAINTGTLRGSTGMGGDIEIDTGRLIVRDGAALASVSFSPGNAGNITIRASESVEVRRSLPGTIVQTLIGTNALDSNGIGRAGDITIDTKRLIASDGAGITLSSGGIIGETLFSTTGGSGGNLTIRATESVEVMGVSGELTFGGKLPSFLGTQTTSTSPGGNIAISTSVLLLRDGGIITAASLGAGDAGNVNIDADRVEVSGSNGQFISKIEASTGTVLGFFNGDATTNAGELTIDADQLTVRDGATVTVRASGTGSAGELNILSDEIFLDNGGSIDASTSSGDGGNINLQVRDLQLRHASRIETNAGNSNGGNIEIDAQTLTALENSDISANSESSAGGRVTILAQGIFGTEFRLLPTAESDITATGGTPALNGVVELNTPDVDSTLGVVELSGEAIDVSRLISQNPCGNPRKSSFTLIGRGGLPDDPRQVLQSRTVWTDWRDWRSFQSE
;
A
#
# COMPACT_ATOMS: atom_id res chain seq x y z
N MET A 1 -63.18 -69.63 -9.58
CA MET A 1 -64.33 -68.72 -9.82
C MET A 1 -63.75 -67.31 -9.93
N GLN A 2 -63.44 -66.86 -11.14
CA GLN A 2 -64.27 -66.05 -12.05
C GLN A 2 -63.87 -64.56 -12.00
N LEU A 3 -63.13 -64.17 -13.06
CA LEU A 3 -63.00 -62.84 -13.67
C LEU A 3 -64.38 -62.25 -14.06
N PRO A 4 -64.56 -60.93 -14.32
CA PRO A 4 -63.95 -60.19 -15.47
C PRO A 4 -63.50 -58.74 -15.16
N ARG A 5 -62.51 -58.08 -15.82
CA ARG A 5 -62.14 -57.91 -17.24
C ARG A 5 -63.23 -57.28 -18.12
N ALA A 6 -63.44 -55.96 -18.00
CA ALA A 6 -63.83 -55.06 -19.10
C ALA A 6 -63.91 -53.61 -18.60
N PHE A 7 -62.83 -52.82 -18.71
CA PHE A 7 -62.88 -51.33 -18.77
C PHE A 7 -61.56 -50.73 -19.29
N PHE A 8 -60.89 -51.42 -20.23
CA PHE A 8 -59.68 -50.94 -20.90
C PHE A 8 -59.88 -51.07 -22.41
N SER A 9 -60.51 -50.08 -23.06
CA SER A 9 -60.39 -49.93 -24.53
C SER A 9 -60.83 -48.58 -25.14
N SER A 10 -61.25 -47.56 -24.37
CA SER A 10 -61.79 -46.32 -24.98
C SER A 10 -61.11 -44.99 -24.60
N ILE A 11 -60.06 -44.97 -23.77
CA ILE A 11 -59.36 -43.72 -23.39
C ILE A 11 -57.96 -43.59 -24.02
N TRP A 12 -57.40 -44.67 -24.59
CA TRP A 12 -56.07 -44.62 -25.23
C TRP A 12 -56.06 -44.10 -26.67
N ALA A 13 -57.20 -44.02 -27.35
CA ALA A 13 -57.27 -43.55 -28.74
C ALA A 13 -57.44 -42.02 -28.88
N CYS A 14 -57.80 -41.29 -27.81
CA CYS A 14 -57.88 -39.82 -27.83
C CYS A 14 -56.67 -39.12 -27.19
N LEU A 15 -55.82 -39.82 -26.43
CA LEU A 15 -54.59 -39.24 -25.87
C LEU A 15 -53.38 -39.33 -26.81
N LEU A 16 -53.43 -40.19 -27.83
CA LEU A 16 -52.38 -40.35 -28.85
C LEU A 16 -52.53 -39.40 -30.05
N LEU A 17 -53.59 -38.58 -30.09
CA LEU A 17 -53.81 -37.54 -31.10
C LEU A 17 -53.52 -36.11 -30.59
N TRP A 18 -53.08 -35.96 -29.34
CA TRP A 18 -52.74 -34.68 -28.70
C TRP A 18 -51.31 -34.66 -28.12
N ILE A 19 -50.40 -35.50 -28.64
CA ILE A 19 -48.94 -35.43 -28.39
C ILE A 19 -48.15 -35.25 -29.72
N SER A 20 -48.83 -34.83 -30.79
CA SER A 20 -48.18 -34.44 -32.06
C SER A 20 -48.40 -32.93 -32.29
N GLY A 21 -47.67 -32.11 -31.54
CA GLY A 21 -47.83 -30.65 -31.63
C GLY A 21 -46.89 -29.82 -30.76
N ILE A 22 -46.03 -30.41 -29.93
CA ILE A 22 -44.91 -29.67 -29.36
C ILE A 22 -43.83 -29.63 -30.44
N SER A 23 -43.91 -28.61 -31.31
CA SER A 23 -42.77 -28.26 -32.14
C SER A 23 -41.65 -27.89 -31.18
N ALA A 24 -40.60 -28.69 -31.13
CA ALA A 24 -39.30 -28.19 -30.69
C ALA A 24 -39.07 -26.86 -31.44
N ALA A 25 -38.81 -25.77 -30.72
CA ALA A 25 -38.48 -24.50 -31.34
C ALA A 25 -37.22 -24.72 -32.15
N LYS A 26 -37.35 -24.81 -33.49
CA LYS A 26 -36.21 -24.90 -34.38
C LYS A 26 -35.44 -23.60 -34.26
N ALA A 27 -34.12 -23.69 -34.02
CA ALA A 27 -33.23 -22.59 -34.35
C ALA A 27 -33.46 -22.23 -35.84
N GLN A 28 -33.78 -20.98 -36.09
CA GLN A 28 -34.12 -20.50 -37.43
C GLN A 28 -33.82 -19.01 -37.51
N ILE A 29 -33.09 -18.63 -38.56
CA ILE A 29 -32.92 -17.24 -38.97
C ILE A 29 -34.09 -16.91 -39.89
N VAL A 30 -34.91 -15.94 -39.50
CA VAL A 30 -36.13 -15.56 -40.21
C VAL A 30 -35.99 -14.10 -40.65
N PRO A 31 -35.87 -13.82 -41.97
CA PRO A 31 -35.81 -12.46 -42.46
C PRO A 31 -37.16 -11.75 -42.29
N ASP A 32 -37.13 -10.45 -42.05
CA ASP A 32 -38.33 -9.60 -42.14
C ASP A 32 -38.41 -8.90 -43.52
N THR A 33 -39.46 -8.10 -43.73
CA THR A 33 -39.70 -7.40 -45.00
C THR A 33 -39.52 -5.87 -44.89
N THR A 34 -38.75 -5.40 -43.89
CA THR A 34 -38.62 -3.97 -43.58
C THR A 34 -37.57 -3.24 -44.44
N LEU A 35 -36.74 -3.99 -45.16
CA LEU A 35 -35.71 -3.46 -46.06
C LEU A 35 -36.21 -3.32 -47.51
N PRO A 36 -35.75 -2.29 -48.27
CA PRO A 36 -36.08 -2.14 -49.70
C PRO A 36 -35.68 -3.35 -50.54
N ASN A 37 -34.48 -3.89 -50.31
CA ASN A 37 -34.09 -5.22 -50.75
C ASN A 37 -34.03 -6.15 -49.52
N PRO A 38 -35.03 -7.01 -49.32
CA PRO A 38 -35.11 -7.87 -48.14
C PRO A 38 -33.92 -8.82 -48.00
N SER A 39 -33.60 -9.16 -46.76
CA SER A 39 -32.74 -10.30 -46.44
C SER A 39 -33.37 -11.59 -46.96
N ARG A 40 -32.54 -12.54 -47.39
CA ARG A 40 -32.97 -13.89 -47.79
C ARG A 40 -32.13 -14.91 -47.05
N VAL A 41 -32.76 -16.01 -46.65
CA VAL A 41 -32.10 -17.10 -45.93
C VAL A 41 -32.45 -18.41 -46.62
N ASP A 42 -31.43 -19.02 -47.23
CA ASP A 42 -31.55 -20.32 -47.89
C ASP A 42 -30.85 -21.38 -47.04
N ARG A 43 -31.53 -22.50 -46.78
CA ARG A 43 -30.96 -23.58 -45.96
C ARG A 43 -30.36 -24.68 -46.82
N GLU A 44 -29.05 -24.87 -46.71
CA GLU A 44 -28.26 -25.93 -47.32
C GLU A 44 -27.70 -26.85 -46.22
N GLY A 45 -28.49 -27.84 -45.80
CA GLY A 45 -28.13 -28.73 -44.69
C GLY A 45 -28.09 -27.99 -43.34
N GLN A 46 -26.90 -27.92 -42.73
CA GLN A 46 -26.62 -27.17 -41.50
C GLN A 46 -26.28 -25.69 -41.77
N ILE A 47 -26.06 -25.30 -43.03
CA ILE A 47 -25.71 -23.94 -43.40
C ILE A 47 -27.01 -23.17 -43.72
N GLN A 48 -27.23 -22.05 -43.04
CA GLN A 48 -28.21 -21.03 -43.35
C GLN A 48 -27.48 -19.90 -44.10
N ARG A 49 -27.52 -19.94 -45.43
CA ARG A 49 -26.87 -18.95 -46.30
C ARG A 49 -27.74 -17.69 -46.36
N ILE A 50 -27.18 -16.57 -45.93
CA ILE A 50 -27.81 -15.26 -45.88
C ILE A 50 -27.38 -14.47 -47.13
N THR A 51 -28.35 -14.14 -47.98
CA THR A 51 -28.16 -13.35 -49.21
C THR A 51 -29.17 -12.19 -49.24
N GLY A 52 -29.19 -11.41 -50.33
CA GLY A 52 -30.05 -10.23 -50.44
C GLY A 52 -29.55 -9.11 -49.54
N GLY A 53 -30.47 -8.40 -48.88
CA GLY A 53 -30.14 -7.22 -48.07
C GLY A 53 -29.98 -5.96 -48.91
N THR A 54 -30.01 -4.81 -48.25
CA THR A 54 -29.93 -3.50 -48.91
C THR A 54 -28.51 -2.97 -48.81
N ALA A 55 -27.85 -2.72 -49.94
CA ALA A 55 -26.50 -2.16 -49.97
C ALA A 55 -26.55 -0.63 -50.12
N ALA A 56 -25.72 0.08 -49.34
CA ALA A 56 -25.45 1.51 -49.51
C ALA A 56 -23.95 1.77 -49.33
N GLY A 57 -23.27 2.13 -50.41
CA GLY A 57 -21.80 2.20 -50.42
C GLY A 57 -21.17 0.84 -50.10
N ASN A 58 -20.24 0.83 -49.14
CA ASN A 58 -19.58 -0.39 -48.65
C ASN A 58 -20.33 -1.04 -47.47
N ASN A 59 -21.54 -0.57 -47.14
CA ASN A 59 -22.37 -1.11 -46.08
C ASN A 59 -23.47 -2.03 -46.64
N LEU A 60 -23.66 -3.19 -46.03
CA LEU A 60 -24.72 -4.16 -46.34
C LEU A 60 -25.66 -4.32 -45.15
N PHE A 61 -26.91 -3.91 -45.32
CA PHE A 61 -27.93 -3.95 -44.28
C PHE A 61 -28.77 -5.22 -44.38
N HIS A 62 -28.92 -5.91 -43.25
CA HIS A 62 -29.83 -7.03 -43.06
C HIS A 62 -30.80 -6.77 -41.91
N SER A 63 -32.03 -7.26 -42.06
CA SER A 63 -33.07 -7.20 -41.04
C SER A 63 -33.74 -8.57 -40.90
N PHE A 64 -33.97 -8.97 -39.65
CA PHE A 64 -34.52 -10.28 -39.30
C PHE A 64 -35.62 -10.13 -38.25
N ASP A 65 -36.69 -10.90 -38.39
CA ASP A 65 -37.67 -11.09 -37.31
C ASP A 65 -37.03 -11.88 -36.16
N ARG A 66 -36.26 -12.93 -36.50
CA ARG A 66 -35.56 -13.79 -35.55
C ARG A 66 -34.17 -14.15 -36.04
N PHE A 67 -33.19 -14.19 -35.14
CA PHE A 67 -31.82 -14.58 -35.45
C PHE A 67 -31.31 -15.60 -34.42
N ASN A 68 -31.60 -16.88 -34.64
CA ASN A 68 -31.15 -17.99 -33.79
C ASN A 68 -30.31 -18.99 -34.60
N ILE A 69 -29.23 -19.47 -34.01
CA ILE A 69 -28.30 -20.45 -34.62
C ILE A 69 -28.16 -21.62 -33.65
N GLY A 70 -28.52 -22.82 -34.09
CA GLY A 70 -28.40 -24.02 -33.28
C GLY A 70 -26.99 -24.64 -33.31
N THR A 71 -26.76 -25.61 -32.43
CA THR A 71 -25.51 -26.38 -32.38
C THR A 71 -25.16 -26.99 -33.74
N GLY A 72 -23.95 -26.70 -34.22
CA GLY A 72 -23.45 -27.18 -35.51
C GLY A 72 -24.10 -26.53 -36.73
N GLU A 73 -24.99 -25.55 -36.56
CA GLU A 73 -25.49 -24.73 -37.66
C GLU A 73 -24.55 -23.55 -37.96
N THR A 74 -24.56 -23.10 -39.21
CA THR A 74 -23.76 -21.95 -39.66
C THR A 74 -24.68 -20.88 -40.25
N ALA A 75 -24.61 -19.65 -39.74
CA ALA A 75 -25.12 -18.46 -40.41
C ALA A 75 -24.03 -17.90 -41.32
N HIS A 76 -24.15 -18.08 -42.64
CA HIS A 76 -23.15 -17.61 -43.61
C HIS A 76 -23.67 -16.40 -44.38
N PHE A 77 -23.17 -15.21 -44.06
CA PHE A 77 -23.35 -14.01 -44.87
C PHE A 77 -22.53 -14.14 -46.17
N ASP A 78 -23.23 -14.36 -47.28
CA ASP A 78 -22.62 -14.50 -48.61
C ASP A 78 -22.49 -13.13 -49.29
N ASN A 79 -21.78 -12.22 -48.63
CA ASN A 79 -21.54 -10.86 -49.10
C ASN A 79 -20.47 -10.81 -50.20
N THR A 80 -20.46 -9.73 -50.98
CA THR A 80 -19.37 -9.43 -51.92
C THR A 80 -18.13 -8.90 -51.17
N LEU A 81 -16.95 -9.05 -51.78
CA LEU A 81 -15.66 -8.71 -51.14
C LEU A 81 -15.43 -7.21 -50.93
N ASN A 82 -16.21 -6.34 -51.59
CA ASN A 82 -16.14 -4.89 -51.42
C ASN A 82 -16.97 -4.37 -50.23
N ILE A 83 -17.74 -5.24 -49.56
CA ILE A 83 -18.48 -4.86 -48.35
C ILE A 83 -17.49 -4.74 -47.19
N GLU A 84 -17.50 -3.57 -46.55
CA GLU A 84 -16.71 -3.28 -45.35
C GLU A 84 -17.51 -3.54 -44.07
N ASN A 85 -18.81 -3.25 -44.05
CA ASN A 85 -19.65 -3.48 -42.87
C ASN A 85 -20.94 -4.21 -43.23
N ILE A 86 -21.22 -5.30 -42.52
CA ILE A 86 -22.51 -5.98 -42.52
C ILE A 86 -23.24 -5.52 -41.26
N ILE A 87 -24.40 -4.88 -41.43
CA ILE A 87 -25.15 -4.25 -40.35
C ILE A 87 -26.49 -4.96 -40.21
N THR A 88 -26.67 -5.66 -39.10
CA THR A 88 -27.81 -6.55 -38.88
C THR A 88 -28.64 -6.10 -37.69
N ARG A 89 -29.97 -6.17 -37.82
CA ARG A 89 -30.92 -5.89 -36.73
C ARG A 89 -31.94 -7.02 -36.58
N VAL A 90 -32.40 -7.24 -35.34
CA VAL A 90 -33.49 -8.17 -35.00
C VAL A 90 -34.70 -7.38 -34.52
N THR A 91 -35.85 -7.55 -35.18
CA THR A 91 -37.05 -6.72 -35.00
C THR A 91 -38.22 -7.45 -34.33
N GLY A 92 -38.19 -8.78 -34.26
CA GLY A 92 -39.33 -9.61 -33.80
C GLY A 92 -39.50 -9.71 -32.28
N GLY A 93 -38.73 -8.96 -31.49
CA GLY A 93 -38.92 -8.88 -30.03
C GLY A 93 -38.51 -10.13 -29.25
N GLN A 94 -37.54 -10.91 -29.76
CA GLN A 94 -37.06 -12.14 -29.11
C GLN A 94 -35.54 -12.13 -28.93
N ILE A 95 -35.06 -12.75 -27.85
CA ILE A 95 -33.61 -12.96 -27.59
C ILE A 95 -32.98 -13.78 -28.73
N SER A 96 -31.78 -13.39 -29.16
CA SER A 96 -30.97 -14.18 -30.09
C SER A 96 -30.20 -15.27 -29.34
N HIS A 97 -30.51 -16.53 -29.59
CA HIS A 97 -29.74 -17.68 -29.12
C HIS A 97 -28.78 -18.17 -30.20
N ILE A 98 -27.48 -17.98 -29.98
CA ILE A 98 -26.41 -18.31 -30.93
C ILE A 98 -25.55 -19.41 -30.32
N ASP A 99 -25.68 -20.64 -30.79
CA ASP A 99 -24.87 -21.79 -30.37
C ASP A 99 -24.17 -22.45 -31.57
N GLY A 100 -23.89 -21.69 -32.62
CA GLY A 100 -23.21 -22.18 -33.82
C GLY A 100 -22.31 -21.13 -34.45
N LEU A 101 -21.94 -21.32 -35.71
CA LEU A 101 -20.96 -20.49 -36.39
C LEU A 101 -21.62 -19.28 -37.10
N ILE A 102 -21.11 -18.08 -36.88
CA ILE A 102 -21.36 -16.92 -37.75
C ILE A 102 -20.18 -16.73 -38.69
N ARG A 103 -20.43 -16.70 -39.99
CA ARG A 103 -19.40 -16.57 -41.03
C ARG A 103 -19.74 -15.45 -42.02
N ALA A 104 -18.72 -14.72 -42.47
CA ALA A 104 -18.84 -13.73 -43.55
C ALA A 104 -17.67 -13.84 -44.55
N ASN A 105 -17.88 -13.33 -45.78
CA ASN A 105 -16.85 -13.31 -46.81
C ASN A 105 -15.96 -12.07 -46.70
N GLY A 106 -14.70 -12.19 -47.13
CA GLY A 106 -13.78 -11.06 -47.25
C GLY A 106 -13.26 -10.54 -45.91
N THR A 107 -13.24 -9.22 -45.73
CA THR A 107 -12.73 -8.51 -44.54
C THR A 107 -13.81 -7.71 -43.82
N ALA A 108 -15.09 -8.03 -44.08
CA ALA A 108 -16.19 -7.25 -43.54
C ALA A 108 -16.29 -7.33 -42.01
N ASN A 109 -16.58 -6.19 -41.38
CA ASN A 109 -17.04 -6.11 -40.00
C ASN A 109 -18.50 -6.58 -39.92
N LEU A 110 -18.92 -7.11 -38.77
CA LEU A 110 -20.31 -7.49 -38.52
C LEU A 110 -20.86 -6.79 -37.28
N PHE A 111 -21.97 -6.09 -37.46
CA PHE A 111 -22.77 -5.49 -36.38
C PHE A 111 -24.05 -6.31 -36.22
N LEU A 112 -24.31 -6.81 -35.01
CA LEU A 112 -25.51 -7.55 -34.64
C LEU A 112 -26.27 -6.82 -33.54
N LEU A 113 -27.39 -6.22 -33.90
CA LEU A 113 -28.27 -5.48 -32.99
C LEU A 113 -29.50 -6.32 -32.62
N ASN A 114 -29.67 -6.59 -31.33
CA ASN A 114 -30.91 -7.16 -30.80
C ASN A 114 -31.26 -6.54 -29.43
N PRO A 115 -32.20 -5.59 -29.37
CA PRO A 115 -32.59 -4.93 -28.13
C PRO A 115 -33.07 -5.86 -27.02
N CYS A 116 -33.60 -7.03 -27.38
CA CYS A 116 -34.12 -8.00 -26.41
C CYS A 116 -33.02 -8.81 -25.70
N GLY A 117 -31.79 -8.82 -26.23
CA GLY A 117 -30.68 -9.58 -25.66
C GLY A 117 -30.06 -10.60 -26.62
N ILE A 118 -28.85 -11.03 -26.27
CA ILE A 118 -28.05 -11.99 -27.05
C ILE A 118 -27.45 -13.03 -26.10
N VAL A 119 -27.63 -14.32 -26.41
CA VAL A 119 -27.04 -15.43 -25.67
C VAL A 119 -26.14 -16.23 -26.60
N PHE A 120 -24.84 -16.18 -26.35
CA PHE A 120 -23.86 -17.05 -26.99
C PHE A 120 -23.69 -18.32 -26.17
N GLY A 121 -24.08 -19.46 -26.75
CA GLY A 121 -23.90 -20.80 -26.18
C GLY A 121 -22.46 -21.29 -26.27
N GLU A 122 -22.19 -22.46 -25.71
CA GLU A 122 -20.85 -23.07 -25.62
C GLU A 122 -20.21 -23.28 -27.00
N ASN A 123 -21.03 -23.55 -28.01
CA ASN A 123 -20.58 -23.87 -29.37
C ASN A 123 -20.56 -22.64 -30.31
N ALA A 124 -20.84 -21.44 -29.78
CA ALA A 124 -20.83 -20.21 -30.55
C ALA A 124 -19.42 -19.89 -31.08
N GLN A 125 -19.33 -19.57 -32.37
CA GLN A 125 -18.08 -19.27 -33.06
C GLN A 125 -18.25 -18.11 -34.05
N LEU A 126 -17.14 -17.43 -34.34
CA LEU A 126 -17.05 -16.40 -35.37
C LEU A 126 -15.97 -16.79 -36.40
N ASP A 127 -16.29 -16.72 -37.68
CA ASP A 127 -15.36 -16.80 -38.81
C ASP A 127 -15.57 -15.55 -39.67
N LEU A 128 -15.04 -14.43 -39.16
CA LEU A 128 -15.16 -13.11 -39.75
C LEU A 128 -13.78 -12.62 -40.20
N GLY A 129 -13.77 -11.85 -41.29
CA GLY A 129 -12.55 -11.22 -41.78
C GLY A 129 -12.18 -9.91 -41.08
N GLY A 130 -13.17 -9.22 -40.51
CA GLY A 130 -13.04 -7.96 -39.79
C GLY A 130 -13.45 -8.07 -38.32
N SER A 131 -13.88 -6.94 -37.76
CA SER A 131 -14.32 -6.77 -36.37
C SER A 131 -15.76 -7.23 -36.13
N PHE A 132 -16.09 -7.55 -34.88
CA PHE A 132 -17.44 -7.96 -34.46
C PHE A 132 -18.00 -7.03 -33.39
N PHE A 133 -19.26 -6.63 -33.55
CA PHE A 133 -20.02 -5.80 -32.62
C PHE A 133 -21.34 -6.49 -32.31
N GLY A 134 -21.47 -7.09 -31.13
CA GLY A 134 -22.73 -7.60 -30.61
C GLY A 134 -23.36 -6.57 -29.68
N SER A 135 -24.57 -6.10 -29.98
CA SER A 135 -25.19 -5.06 -29.17
C SER A 135 -26.68 -5.23 -28.95
N THR A 136 -27.15 -4.74 -27.80
CA THR A 136 -28.59 -4.62 -27.47
C THR A 136 -29.10 -3.19 -27.56
N ALA A 137 -28.39 -2.34 -28.30
CA ALA A 137 -28.86 -1.03 -28.73
C ALA A 137 -30.12 -1.14 -29.59
N GLU A 138 -30.98 -0.13 -29.48
CA GLU A 138 -32.19 0.00 -30.31
C GLU A 138 -31.86 0.43 -31.73
N SER A 139 -30.80 1.21 -31.92
CA SER A 139 -30.45 1.68 -33.25
C SER A 139 -28.96 2.01 -33.42
N LEU A 140 -28.54 2.09 -34.68
CA LEU A 140 -27.22 2.53 -35.11
C LEU A 140 -27.35 3.84 -35.89
N VAL A 141 -26.50 4.81 -35.56
CA VAL A 141 -26.48 6.18 -36.10
C VAL A 141 -25.27 6.36 -37.02
N PHE A 142 -25.47 7.10 -38.11
CA PHE A 142 -24.46 7.41 -39.11
C PHE A 142 -24.12 8.90 -39.14
N GLU A 143 -22.97 9.23 -39.73
CA GLU A 143 -22.40 10.59 -39.78
C GLU A 143 -23.38 11.67 -40.29
N ASN A 144 -24.27 11.29 -41.22
CA ASN A 144 -25.29 12.19 -41.78
C ASN A 144 -26.55 12.35 -40.89
N GLY A 145 -26.56 11.78 -39.68
CA GLY A 145 -27.69 11.76 -38.76
C GLY A 145 -28.77 10.71 -39.06
N SER A 146 -28.58 9.87 -40.08
CA SER A 146 -29.52 8.77 -40.36
C SER A 146 -29.44 7.67 -39.30
N VAL A 147 -30.57 7.00 -39.06
CA VAL A 147 -30.74 6.01 -37.99
C VAL A 147 -31.24 4.69 -38.60
N TYR A 148 -30.57 3.60 -38.26
CA TYR A 148 -31.01 2.24 -38.57
C TYR A 148 -31.49 1.55 -37.29
N SER A 149 -32.82 1.48 -37.11
CA SER A 149 -33.45 1.08 -35.84
C SER A 149 -34.05 -0.33 -35.89
N ALA A 150 -33.85 -1.10 -34.82
CA ALA A 150 -34.50 -2.38 -34.54
C ALA A 150 -35.91 -2.23 -33.96
N THR A 151 -36.19 -1.12 -33.26
CA THR A 151 -37.50 -0.83 -32.63
C THR A 151 -38.44 -0.04 -33.55
N GLU A 152 -37.89 0.75 -34.48
CA GLU A 152 -38.62 1.52 -35.49
C GLU A 152 -38.18 1.15 -36.93
N PRO A 153 -38.41 -0.09 -37.39
CA PRO A 153 -37.74 -0.60 -38.57
C PRO A 153 -38.27 -0.08 -39.91
N ASN A 154 -39.44 0.57 -39.92
CA ASN A 154 -40.11 1.05 -41.14
C ASN A 154 -39.67 2.46 -41.59
N ALA A 155 -38.71 3.08 -40.90
CA ALA A 155 -38.12 4.35 -41.35
C ALA A 155 -37.36 4.15 -42.69
N PRO A 156 -37.56 5.00 -43.71
CA PRO A 156 -36.97 4.81 -45.03
C PRO A 156 -35.43 4.96 -44.98
N PRO A 157 -34.65 3.99 -45.50
CA PRO A 157 -33.20 4.09 -45.50
C PRO A 157 -32.72 5.13 -46.53
N LEU A 158 -31.73 5.94 -46.15
CA LEU A 158 -31.15 6.97 -47.00
C LEU A 158 -29.94 6.42 -47.78
N LEU A 159 -29.85 6.75 -49.07
CA LEU A 159 -28.98 6.15 -50.09
C LEU A 159 -27.50 6.60 -50.06
N THR A 160 -27.06 7.29 -49.01
CA THR A 160 -25.70 7.83 -48.89
C THR A 160 -25.20 7.66 -47.45
N ILE A 161 -24.74 6.47 -47.11
CA ILE A 161 -24.26 6.13 -45.76
C ILE A 161 -22.86 5.54 -45.90
N ASN A 162 -21.89 6.13 -45.19
CA ASN A 162 -20.49 5.70 -45.24
C ASN A 162 -20.04 5.00 -43.95
N VAL A 163 -20.02 5.68 -42.80
CA VAL A 163 -19.42 5.14 -41.56
C VAL A 163 -20.42 5.15 -40.39
N PRO A 164 -20.64 4.03 -39.69
CA PRO A 164 -21.34 4.04 -38.41
C PRO A 164 -20.59 4.89 -37.38
N ILE A 165 -21.30 5.79 -36.71
CA ILE A 165 -20.68 6.68 -35.72
C ILE A 165 -21.21 6.49 -34.30
N GLY A 166 -22.28 5.74 -34.09
CA GLY A 166 -22.73 5.44 -32.73
C GLY A 166 -23.91 4.49 -32.60
N LEU A 167 -24.06 3.90 -31.43
CA LEU A 167 -25.19 3.07 -31.01
C LEU A 167 -26.06 3.85 -30.03
N GLN A 168 -27.38 3.75 -30.18
CA GLN A 168 -28.36 4.37 -29.28
C GLN A 168 -29.04 3.28 -28.45
N MET A 169 -28.83 3.34 -27.14
CA MET A 169 -29.42 2.44 -26.18
C MET A 169 -30.87 2.84 -25.90
N GLY A 170 -31.73 1.85 -25.76
CA GLY A 170 -33.08 2.06 -25.25
C GLY A 170 -33.10 2.25 -23.75
N VAL A 171 -34.27 2.55 -23.18
CA VAL A 171 -34.44 2.72 -21.72
C VAL A 171 -34.00 1.47 -20.94
N ASN A 172 -34.28 0.28 -21.49
CA ASN A 172 -33.98 -1.01 -20.86
C ASN A 172 -33.29 -1.94 -21.88
N PRO A 173 -32.00 -1.74 -22.15
CA PRO A 173 -31.28 -2.58 -23.09
C PRO A 173 -31.19 -4.02 -22.57
N GLY A 174 -31.42 -5.00 -23.44
CA GLY A 174 -31.39 -6.41 -23.06
C GLY A 174 -30.00 -6.89 -22.63
N ASN A 175 -29.95 -8.05 -21.98
CA ASN A 175 -28.71 -8.63 -21.48
C ASN A 175 -27.92 -9.35 -22.58
N ILE A 176 -26.59 -9.38 -22.44
CA ILE A 176 -25.69 -10.20 -23.25
C ILE A 176 -25.09 -11.27 -22.33
N VAL A 177 -25.27 -12.55 -22.69
CA VAL A 177 -24.68 -13.68 -21.98
C VAL A 177 -23.73 -14.41 -22.90
N ASN A 178 -22.47 -14.58 -22.47
CA ASN A 178 -21.50 -15.38 -23.20
C ASN A 178 -21.06 -16.63 -22.43
N ARG A 179 -21.21 -17.78 -23.07
CA ARG A 179 -20.76 -19.10 -22.61
C ARG A 179 -19.83 -19.79 -23.61
N SER A 180 -19.41 -19.10 -24.67
CA SER A 180 -18.65 -19.71 -25.76
C SER A 180 -17.31 -20.24 -25.29
N THR A 181 -17.03 -21.51 -25.57
CA THR A 181 -15.74 -22.16 -25.27
C THR A 181 -15.19 -22.92 -26.47
N SER A 182 -15.67 -22.58 -27.67
CA SER A 182 -15.30 -23.29 -28.88
C SER A 182 -13.80 -23.15 -29.23
N PRO A 183 -13.21 -24.15 -29.91
CA PRO A 183 -11.88 -24.03 -30.50
C PRO A 183 -11.81 -22.95 -31.59
N SER A 184 -10.59 -22.55 -31.94
CA SER A 184 -10.35 -21.52 -32.96
C SER A 184 -10.84 -21.94 -34.34
N ALA A 185 -11.67 -21.09 -34.96
CA ALA A 185 -12.03 -21.18 -36.37
C ALA A 185 -10.85 -20.83 -37.30
N PHE A 186 -9.83 -20.15 -36.78
CA PHE A 186 -8.65 -19.69 -37.52
C PHE A 186 -7.41 -20.59 -37.34
N ASN A 187 -7.48 -21.62 -36.49
CA ASN A 187 -6.32 -22.40 -36.05
C ASN A 187 -5.20 -21.51 -35.48
N SER A 188 -5.56 -20.51 -34.67
CA SER A 188 -4.60 -19.61 -34.03
C SER A 188 -3.57 -20.40 -33.20
N PRO A 189 -2.27 -20.11 -33.34
CA PRO A 189 -1.25 -20.79 -32.56
C PRO A 189 -1.42 -20.49 -31.07
N VAL A 190 -1.26 -21.51 -30.24
CA VAL A 190 -1.26 -21.36 -28.78
C VAL A 190 0.03 -20.62 -28.38
N PRO A 191 -0.05 -19.55 -27.57
CA PRO A 191 1.14 -18.88 -27.06
C PRO A 191 2.09 -19.86 -26.36
N GLU A 192 3.38 -19.84 -26.72
CA GLU A 192 4.40 -20.55 -25.95
C GLU A 192 4.74 -19.72 -24.71
N ILE A 193 4.30 -20.19 -23.54
CA ILE A 193 4.58 -19.56 -22.24
C ILE A 193 5.50 -20.48 -21.47
N SER A 194 6.67 -19.97 -21.07
CA SER A 194 7.71 -20.76 -20.37
C SER A 194 7.41 -21.03 -18.90
N PHE A 195 6.27 -20.56 -18.39
CA PHE A 195 5.80 -20.80 -17.04
C PHE A 195 4.69 -21.84 -17.01
N PRO A 196 4.63 -22.68 -15.96
CA PRO A 196 3.47 -23.53 -15.74
C PRO A 196 2.20 -22.69 -15.66
N LEU A 197 1.19 -23.02 -16.47
CA LEU A 197 -0.09 -22.34 -16.43
C LEU A 197 -1.01 -23.01 -15.39
N PRO A 198 -1.99 -22.28 -14.83
CA PRO A 198 -3.02 -22.89 -14.01
C PRO A 198 -3.71 -24.05 -14.76
N PRO A 199 -4.05 -25.17 -14.10
CA PRO A 199 -4.61 -26.35 -14.76
C PRO A 199 -5.95 -26.09 -15.47
N ASP A 200 -6.67 -25.07 -15.01
CA ASP A 200 -7.97 -24.63 -15.52
C ASP A 200 -7.85 -23.58 -16.65
N LEU A 201 -6.63 -23.15 -16.99
CA LEU A 201 -6.37 -22.27 -18.12
C LEU A 201 -6.11 -23.09 -19.40
N ASP A 202 -7.06 -23.07 -20.32
CA ASP A 202 -6.98 -23.77 -21.60
C ASP A 202 -7.00 -22.79 -22.78
N PHE A 203 -5.81 -22.44 -23.31
CA PHE A 203 -5.68 -21.57 -24.48
C PHE A 203 -6.18 -22.20 -25.80
N SER A 204 -6.52 -23.50 -25.82
CA SER A 204 -7.13 -24.12 -27.00
C SER A 204 -8.61 -23.74 -27.17
N ARG A 205 -9.25 -23.22 -26.11
CA ARG A 205 -10.64 -22.74 -26.11
C ARG A 205 -10.66 -21.23 -26.23
N VAL A 206 -10.92 -20.74 -27.44
CA VAL A 206 -10.88 -19.30 -27.75
C VAL A 206 -12.26 -18.63 -27.68
N GLY A 207 -13.34 -19.41 -27.63
CA GLY A 207 -14.70 -18.90 -27.55
C GLY A 207 -15.08 -18.06 -28.79
N LEU A 208 -15.58 -16.86 -28.57
CA LEU A 208 -15.77 -15.89 -29.65
C LEU A 208 -14.41 -15.26 -30.00
N GLU A 209 -13.91 -15.56 -31.19
CA GLU A 209 -12.61 -15.09 -31.68
C GLU A 209 -12.78 -14.21 -32.92
N VAL A 210 -12.07 -13.08 -32.98
CA VAL A 210 -11.87 -12.31 -34.23
C VAL A 210 -10.43 -12.45 -34.70
N ARG A 211 -10.18 -12.16 -35.99
CA ARG A 211 -8.82 -12.21 -36.53
C ARG A 211 -7.86 -11.28 -35.77
N PRO A 212 -6.55 -11.58 -35.74
CA PRO A 212 -5.59 -10.73 -35.07
C PRO A 212 -5.65 -9.27 -35.52
N GLY A 213 -5.56 -8.35 -34.56
CA GLY A 213 -5.65 -6.90 -34.77
C GLY A 213 -7.07 -6.35 -34.93
N GLN A 214 -8.10 -7.20 -34.98
CA GLN A 214 -9.51 -6.77 -35.07
C GLN A 214 -10.12 -6.48 -33.69
N THR A 215 -11.28 -5.83 -33.69
CA THR A 215 -12.04 -5.52 -32.47
C THR A 215 -13.18 -6.50 -32.26
N LEU A 216 -13.40 -6.88 -31.01
CA LEU A 216 -14.57 -7.63 -30.55
C LEU A 216 -15.25 -6.82 -29.44
N ALA A 217 -16.41 -6.24 -29.74
CA ALA A 217 -17.15 -5.40 -28.83
C ALA A 217 -18.50 -6.03 -28.46
N LEU A 218 -18.81 -6.08 -27.16
CA LEU A 218 -20.14 -6.40 -26.65
C LEU A 218 -20.70 -5.19 -25.89
N ILE A 219 -21.85 -4.69 -26.33
CA ILE A 219 -22.40 -3.40 -25.90
C ILE A 219 -23.89 -3.56 -25.61
N GLY A 220 -24.30 -3.58 -24.34
CA GLY A 220 -25.69 -3.89 -24.02
C GLY A 220 -26.13 -3.43 -22.64
N GLY A 221 -27.19 -4.04 -22.11
CA GLY A 221 -27.56 -3.97 -20.70
C GLY A 221 -26.54 -4.74 -19.86
N GLU A 222 -26.98 -5.66 -19.00
CA GLU A 222 -26.02 -6.47 -18.25
C GLU A 222 -25.22 -7.40 -19.17
N ILE A 223 -23.91 -7.49 -18.94
CA ILE A 223 -23.01 -8.38 -19.67
C ILE A 223 -22.52 -9.47 -18.71
N GLN A 224 -22.82 -10.73 -19.01
CA GLN A 224 -22.51 -11.86 -18.16
C GLN A 224 -21.69 -12.90 -18.90
N PHE A 225 -20.57 -13.30 -18.31
CA PHE A 225 -19.75 -14.40 -18.75
C PHE A 225 -19.82 -15.54 -17.74
N VAL A 226 -20.20 -16.73 -18.23
CA VAL A 226 -20.31 -17.94 -17.41
C VAL A 226 -19.48 -19.03 -18.09
N GLY A 227 -18.22 -19.13 -17.68
CA GLY A 227 -17.19 -19.97 -18.32
C GLY A 227 -16.84 -19.61 -19.76
N GLY A 228 -17.35 -18.48 -20.28
CA GLY A 228 -17.16 -18.08 -21.68
C GLY A 228 -15.85 -17.33 -21.93
N THR A 229 -15.32 -17.46 -23.15
CA THR A 229 -14.09 -16.79 -23.60
C THR A 229 -14.36 -15.76 -24.71
N LEU A 230 -13.68 -14.61 -24.66
CA LEU A 230 -13.47 -13.72 -25.81
C LEU A 230 -11.98 -13.68 -26.18
N THR A 231 -11.70 -13.71 -27.48
CA THR A 231 -10.34 -13.62 -28.01
C THR A 231 -10.22 -12.59 -29.13
N ALA A 232 -9.30 -11.64 -28.97
CA ALA A 232 -8.92 -10.66 -30.01
C ALA A 232 -7.41 -10.39 -29.98
N SER A 233 -6.60 -11.35 -30.42
CA SER A 233 -5.12 -11.31 -30.34
C SER A 233 -4.52 -10.08 -31.03
N ASN A 234 -3.67 -9.31 -30.33
CA ASN A 234 -3.16 -7.97 -30.76
C ASN A 234 -4.25 -6.92 -31.08
N GLY A 235 -5.52 -7.27 -30.91
CA GLY A 235 -6.67 -6.48 -31.25
C GLY A 235 -7.21 -5.75 -30.04
N GLN A 236 -8.53 -5.61 -30.00
CA GLN A 236 -9.23 -4.91 -28.92
C GLN A 236 -10.48 -5.68 -28.48
N ILE A 237 -10.66 -5.83 -27.17
CA ILE A 237 -11.94 -6.21 -26.57
C ILE A 237 -12.55 -4.98 -25.91
N PHE A 238 -13.82 -4.72 -26.18
CA PHE A 238 -14.61 -3.68 -25.51
C PHE A 238 -15.87 -4.28 -24.90
N LEU A 239 -16.07 -4.11 -23.60
CA LEU A 239 -17.33 -4.44 -22.92
C LEU A 239 -17.95 -3.16 -22.36
N GLY A 240 -19.07 -2.75 -22.94
CA GLY A 240 -19.86 -1.62 -22.47
C GLY A 240 -21.21 -2.08 -21.95
N SER A 241 -21.40 -2.05 -20.64
CA SER A 241 -22.71 -2.27 -20.02
C SER A 241 -23.34 -0.90 -19.74
N LEU A 242 -24.43 -0.60 -20.42
CA LEU A 242 -25.13 0.68 -20.37
C LEU A 242 -26.55 0.50 -19.84
N THR A 243 -27.07 1.55 -19.20
CA THR A 243 -28.45 1.66 -18.74
C THR A 243 -29.05 2.99 -19.18
N GLY A 244 -30.38 3.08 -19.19
CA GLY A 244 -31.10 4.28 -19.60
C GLY A 244 -30.88 4.66 -21.08
N GLU A 245 -31.43 5.81 -21.47
CA GLU A 245 -31.25 6.39 -22.80
C GLU A 245 -29.83 6.96 -22.92
N SER A 246 -28.89 6.08 -23.26
CA SER A 246 -27.48 6.38 -23.44
C SER A 246 -27.04 6.13 -24.87
N ALA A 247 -25.96 6.80 -25.29
CA ALA A 247 -25.37 6.60 -26.60
C ALA A 247 -23.88 6.30 -26.45
N ILE A 248 -23.37 5.45 -27.32
CA ILE A 248 -21.94 5.19 -27.44
C ILE A 248 -21.49 5.47 -28.87
N GLU A 249 -20.50 6.33 -29.01
CA GLU A 249 -19.91 6.68 -30.29
C GLU A 249 -18.88 5.62 -30.70
N LEU A 250 -18.80 5.36 -32.00
CA LEU A 250 -17.91 4.39 -32.62
C LEU A 250 -17.04 5.11 -33.65
N ALA A 251 -15.74 5.14 -33.44
CA ALA A 251 -14.81 5.72 -34.41
C ALA A 251 -13.67 4.74 -34.73
N PRO A 252 -13.46 4.36 -36.00
CA PRO A 252 -12.35 3.47 -36.35
C PRO A 252 -11.00 4.17 -36.13
N THR A 253 -10.00 3.40 -35.72
CA THR A 253 -8.62 3.83 -35.48
C THR A 253 -7.65 2.87 -36.16
N PRO A 254 -6.37 3.24 -36.36
CA PRO A 254 -5.37 2.32 -36.91
C PRO A 254 -5.18 1.02 -36.11
N LEU A 255 -5.58 0.99 -34.83
CA LEU A 255 -5.38 -0.14 -33.92
C LEU A 255 -6.70 -0.74 -33.40
N GLY A 256 -7.85 -0.42 -33.99
CA GLY A 256 -9.15 -0.91 -33.52
C GLY A 256 -10.20 0.21 -33.56
N TRP A 257 -10.95 0.39 -32.48
CA TRP A 257 -12.03 1.37 -32.41
C TRP A 257 -11.94 2.21 -31.14
N HIS A 258 -12.24 3.50 -31.28
CA HIS A 258 -12.43 4.42 -30.18
C HIS A 258 -13.91 4.47 -29.78
N PHE A 259 -14.14 4.49 -28.47
CA PHE A 259 -15.44 4.59 -27.83
C PHE A 259 -15.43 5.78 -26.88
N ASN A 260 -16.37 6.72 -27.05
CA ASN A 260 -16.51 7.91 -26.18
C ASN A 260 -16.80 7.52 -24.73
N GLU A 261 -16.45 8.36 -23.76
CA GLU A 261 -16.73 8.12 -22.34
C GLU A 261 -18.23 7.90 -22.08
N ILE A 262 -18.54 6.96 -21.18
CA ILE A 262 -19.91 6.68 -20.74
C ILE A 262 -20.05 7.23 -19.32
N PRO A 263 -21.01 8.14 -19.05
CA PRO A 263 -21.28 8.61 -17.70
C PRO A 263 -21.58 7.44 -16.76
N LEU A 264 -20.94 7.39 -15.59
CA LEU A 264 -21.08 6.30 -14.60
C LEU A 264 -22.49 6.16 -14.00
N GLU A 265 -23.38 7.12 -14.24
CA GLU A 265 -24.80 7.05 -13.89
C GLU A 265 -25.63 6.22 -14.88
N ASN A 266 -25.10 5.94 -16.07
CA ASN A 266 -25.77 5.25 -17.17
C ASN A 266 -25.09 3.92 -17.52
N VAL A 267 -24.49 3.25 -16.54
CA VAL A 267 -23.82 1.95 -16.73
C VAL A 267 -24.54 0.82 -15.99
N GLY A 268 -24.49 -0.38 -16.57
CA GLY A 268 -25.02 -1.62 -16.00
C GLY A 268 -23.91 -2.56 -15.50
N ASN A 269 -24.23 -3.78 -15.10
CA ASN A 269 -23.24 -4.69 -14.51
C ASN A 269 -22.48 -5.52 -15.56
N ILE A 270 -21.20 -5.77 -15.29
CA ILE A 270 -20.36 -6.74 -16.00
C ILE A 270 -19.91 -7.81 -14.99
N SER A 271 -20.21 -9.08 -15.26
CA SER A 271 -19.80 -10.19 -14.39
C SER A 271 -19.09 -11.29 -15.17
N LEU A 272 -17.92 -11.71 -14.69
CA LEU A 272 -17.16 -12.85 -15.19
C LEU A 272 -17.10 -13.92 -14.11
N SER A 273 -17.60 -15.13 -14.40
CA SER A 273 -17.61 -16.27 -13.49
C SER A 273 -17.12 -17.58 -14.13
N ASP A 274 -16.85 -18.59 -13.31
CA ASP A 274 -16.72 -20.00 -13.72
C ASP A 274 -15.64 -20.29 -14.79
N GLY A 275 -14.48 -19.64 -14.68
CA GLY A 275 -13.35 -19.82 -15.60
C GLY A 275 -13.39 -18.91 -16.83
N SER A 276 -14.24 -17.87 -16.82
CA SER A 276 -14.35 -16.94 -17.96
C SER A 276 -13.02 -16.24 -18.27
N LEU A 277 -12.77 -15.99 -19.55
CA LEU A 277 -11.50 -15.42 -20.03
C LEU A 277 -11.73 -14.31 -21.06
N LEU A 278 -11.14 -13.14 -20.83
CA LEU A 278 -10.94 -12.12 -21.88
C LEU A 278 -9.47 -12.15 -22.28
N ASN A 279 -9.17 -12.38 -23.56
CA ASN A 279 -7.80 -12.53 -24.03
C ASN A 279 -7.49 -11.68 -25.27
N THR A 280 -6.49 -10.83 -25.16
CA THR A 280 -5.95 -10.04 -26.30
C THR A 280 -4.45 -10.22 -26.51
N SER A 281 -3.86 -11.17 -25.78
CA SER A 281 -2.41 -11.45 -25.78
C SER A 281 -1.86 -11.64 -27.20
N GLY A 282 -0.63 -11.17 -27.43
CA GLY A 282 0.00 -11.23 -28.75
C GLY A 282 1.37 -10.55 -28.80
N ILE A 283 1.97 -10.47 -30.00
CA ILE A 283 3.28 -9.85 -30.25
C ILE A 283 3.37 -8.43 -29.66
N GLY A 284 2.31 -7.65 -29.77
CA GLY A 284 2.23 -6.31 -29.20
C GLY A 284 1.30 -6.19 -28.00
N GLY A 285 0.76 -7.31 -27.48
CA GLY A 285 -0.41 -7.26 -26.61
C GLY A 285 -1.62 -6.59 -27.29
N GLY A 286 -2.80 -6.70 -26.71
CA GLY A 286 -3.98 -6.00 -27.21
C GLY A 286 -4.56 -5.07 -26.16
N LYS A 287 -5.70 -4.45 -26.50
CA LYS A 287 -6.42 -3.52 -25.62
C LYS A 287 -7.65 -4.21 -25.04
N ILE A 288 -7.86 -4.07 -23.73
CA ILE A 288 -9.14 -4.42 -23.11
C ILE A 288 -9.69 -3.17 -22.45
N ASP A 289 -10.95 -2.83 -22.72
CA ASP A 289 -11.66 -1.70 -22.12
C ASP A 289 -13.00 -2.20 -21.58
N LEU A 290 -13.19 -2.05 -20.26
CA LEU A 290 -14.39 -2.45 -19.53
C LEU A 290 -15.08 -1.23 -18.94
N ARG A 291 -16.38 -1.10 -19.20
CA ARG A 291 -17.22 0.00 -18.69
C ARG A 291 -18.53 -0.52 -18.13
N GLY A 292 -18.70 -0.44 -16.81
CA GLY A 292 -19.86 -0.97 -16.12
C GLY A 292 -20.04 -0.37 -14.72
N GLY A 293 -21.23 -0.45 -14.13
CA GLY A 293 -21.50 -0.05 -12.75
C GLY A 293 -20.72 -0.93 -11.78
N ASN A 294 -21.10 -2.20 -11.68
CA ASN A 294 -20.32 -3.20 -10.96
C ASN A 294 -19.60 -4.12 -11.95
N VAL A 295 -18.27 -4.17 -11.83
CA VAL A 295 -17.42 -5.12 -12.56
C VAL A 295 -16.95 -6.19 -11.57
N THR A 296 -17.43 -7.42 -11.73
CA THR A 296 -17.12 -8.53 -10.83
C THR A 296 -16.40 -9.65 -11.56
N LEU A 297 -15.24 -10.05 -11.03
CA LEU A 297 -14.49 -11.22 -11.44
C LEU A 297 -14.49 -12.25 -10.30
N ASN A 298 -14.99 -13.45 -10.59
CA ASN A 298 -14.93 -14.59 -9.69
C ASN A 298 -14.41 -15.80 -10.48
N ASN A 299 -13.30 -16.41 -10.04
CA ASN A 299 -12.67 -17.50 -10.78
C ASN A 299 -12.52 -17.21 -12.29
N SER A 300 -12.03 -16.01 -12.64
CA SER A 300 -12.02 -15.52 -14.03
C SER A 300 -10.76 -14.72 -14.36
N ARG A 301 -10.46 -14.55 -15.65
CA ARG A 301 -9.18 -13.99 -16.10
C ARG A 301 -9.34 -12.91 -17.18
N ILE A 302 -8.49 -11.89 -17.11
CA ILE A 302 -8.37 -10.83 -18.13
C ILE A 302 -6.90 -10.73 -18.53
N PHE A 303 -6.56 -11.14 -19.75
CA PHE A 303 -5.19 -11.25 -20.24
C PHE A 303 -4.93 -10.34 -21.45
N ALA A 304 -3.87 -9.54 -21.37
CA ALA A 304 -3.37 -8.69 -22.46
C ALA A 304 -1.84 -8.80 -22.63
N LEU A 305 -1.30 -10.02 -22.57
CA LEU A 305 0.15 -10.26 -22.47
C LEU A 305 0.92 -9.78 -23.71
N THR A 306 2.07 -9.11 -23.48
CA THR A 306 3.01 -8.71 -24.54
C THR A 306 4.03 -9.81 -24.77
N LEU A 307 3.90 -10.52 -25.89
CA LEU A 307 4.67 -11.74 -26.20
C LEU A 307 5.85 -11.50 -27.15
N GLY A 308 5.92 -10.34 -27.78
CA GLY A 308 6.92 -10.04 -28.83
C GLY A 308 7.64 -8.72 -28.61
N ASN A 309 8.10 -8.11 -29.68
CA ASN A 309 8.93 -6.91 -29.67
C ASN A 309 8.14 -5.59 -29.83
N SER A 310 6.81 -5.68 -29.96
CA SER A 310 5.93 -4.51 -30.06
C SER A 310 5.36 -4.16 -28.69
N GLY A 311 5.13 -2.88 -28.41
CA GLY A 311 4.61 -2.44 -27.11
C GLY A 311 3.14 -2.78 -26.89
N GLY A 312 2.82 -3.20 -25.66
CA GLY A 312 1.50 -3.46 -25.09
C GLY A 312 0.56 -2.26 -25.15
N ARG A 313 -0.75 -2.53 -25.33
CA ARG A 313 -1.78 -1.47 -25.41
C ARG A 313 -2.55 -1.25 -24.10
N GLY A 314 -2.55 -2.22 -23.19
CA GLY A 314 -3.05 -2.04 -21.83
C GLY A 314 -4.47 -2.55 -21.56
N ILE A 315 -4.90 -2.36 -20.32
CA ILE A 315 -6.24 -2.70 -19.83
C ILE A 315 -6.79 -1.47 -19.12
N ASP A 316 -7.99 -1.01 -19.52
CA ASP A 316 -8.72 0.05 -18.83
C ASP A 316 -10.01 -0.51 -18.23
N ILE A 317 -10.27 -0.17 -16.97
CA ILE A 317 -11.50 -0.51 -16.27
C ILE A 317 -12.09 0.76 -15.69
N HIS A 318 -13.27 1.14 -16.17
CA HIS A 318 -14.05 2.28 -15.67
C HIS A 318 -15.32 1.75 -15.01
N ALA A 319 -15.47 1.94 -13.69
CA ALA A 319 -16.62 1.41 -12.99
C ALA A 319 -17.11 2.23 -11.78
N HIS A 320 -18.25 1.87 -11.21
CA HIS A 320 -18.61 2.33 -9.86
C HIS A 320 -17.86 1.48 -8.82
N GLN A 321 -17.84 0.16 -9.01
CA GLN A 321 -17.12 -0.78 -8.16
C GLN A 321 -16.43 -1.87 -8.99
N LEU A 322 -15.22 -2.25 -8.57
CA LEU A 322 -14.49 -3.41 -9.07
C LEU A 322 -14.29 -4.42 -7.94
N GLN A 323 -14.68 -5.67 -8.17
CA GLN A 323 -14.46 -6.78 -7.25
C GLN A 323 -13.72 -7.92 -7.95
N VAL A 324 -12.58 -8.33 -7.39
CA VAL A 324 -11.77 -9.44 -7.92
C VAL A 324 -11.58 -10.48 -6.83
N SER A 325 -12.04 -11.72 -7.08
CA SER A 325 -12.12 -12.78 -6.07
C SER A 325 -12.00 -14.19 -6.66
N GLY A 326 -11.89 -15.20 -5.79
CA GLY A 326 -11.95 -16.62 -6.18
C GLY A 326 -10.84 -17.02 -7.15
N GLY A 327 -9.61 -16.57 -6.90
CA GLY A 327 -8.45 -16.86 -7.75
C GLY A 327 -8.45 -16.15 -9.10
N SER A 328 -9.29 -15.12 -9.27
CA SER A 328 -9.31 -14.32 -10.50
C SER A 328 -8.00 -13.58 -10.75
N GLN A 329 -7.68 -13.30 -12.01
CA GLN A 329 -6.46 -12.57 -12.38
C GLN A 329 -6.70 -11.52 -13.46
N ILE A 330 -6.12 -10.34 -13.28
CA ILE A 330 -5.94 -9.32 -14.31
C ILE A 330 -4.45 -9.27 -14.64
N ALA A 331 -4.07 -9.72 -15.83
CA ALA A 331 -2.68 -9.87 -16.23
C ALA A 331 -2.38 -9.17 -17.55
N ASN A 332 -1.39 -8.29 -17.52
CA ASN A 332 -0.85 -7.62 -18.70
C ASN A 332 0.68 -7.58 -18.56
N ALA A 333 1.23 -8.77 -18.35
CA ALA A 333 2.65 -9.01 -18.15
C ALA A 333 3.43 -8.96 -19.47
N THR A 334 4.73 -8.68 -19.35
CA THR A 334 5.67 -8.61 -20.48
C THR A 334 6.52 -9.86 -20.54
N LEU A 335 6.30 -10.69 -21.56
CA LEU A 335 7.09 -11.90 -21.81
C LEU A 335 8.10 -11.71 -22.96
N GLY A 336 7.90 -10.69 -23.80
CA GLY A 336 8.75 -10.36 -24.96
C GLY A 336 9.77 -9.23 -24.72
N GLU A 337 10.14 -8.57 -25.81
CA GLU A 337 11.10 -7.45 -25.84
C GLU A 337 10.41 -6.07 -25.83
N GLY A 338 9.14 -6.00 -26.24
CA GLY A 338 8.35 -4.77 -26.22
C GLY A 338 7.87 -4.43 -24.81
N ARG A 339 7.71 -3.13 -24.51
CA ARG A 339 7.16 -2.67 -23.22
C ARG A 339 5.75 -3.24 -22.99
N GLY A 340 5.41 -3.62 -21.77
CA GLY A 340 4.05 -3.97 -21.36
C GLY A 340 3.07 -2.80 -21.52
N GLY A 341 1.77 -3.11 -21.65
CA GLY A 341 0.75 -2.08 -21.61
C GLY A 341 0.47 -1.63 -20.17
N ASP A 342 -0.15 -0.48 -19.97
CA ASP A 342 -0.53 -0.01 -18.63
C ASP A 342 -1.87 -0.65 -18.18
N LEU A 343 -2.07 -0.77 -16.87
CA LEU A 343 -3.36 -1.13 -16.26
C LEU A 343 -3.93 0.11 -15.55
N ASN A 344 -5.05 0.61 -16.06
CA ASN A 344 -5.76 1.75 -15.50
C ASN A 344 -7.10 1.29 -14.90
N ILE A 345 -7.28 1.49 -13.60
CA ILE A 345 -8.53 1.21 -12.90
C ILE A 345 -9.05 2.52 -12.35
N GLN A 346 -10.18 2.97 -12.86
CA GLN A 346 -10.88 4.15 -12.38
C GLN A 346 -12.24 3.74 -11.85
N THR A 347 -12.45 3.99 -10.56
CA THR A 347 -13.74 3.73 -9.93
C THR A 347 -14.19 4.90 -9.07
N THR A 348 -15.48 5.15 -8.97
CA THR A 348 -15.99 6.20 -8.06
C THR A 348 -16.26 5.69 -6.65
N GLY A 349 -16.53 4.39 -6.51
CA GLY A 349 -16.86 3.77 -5.23
C GLY A 349 -15.68 3.03 -4.61
N SER A 350 -15.39 1.82 -5.12
CA SER A 350 -14.40 0.96 -4.47
C SER A 350 -13.73 -0.05 -5.41
N VAL A 351 -12.48 -0.37 -5.09
CA VAL A 351 -11.76 -1.55 -5.60
C VAL A 351 -11.53 -2.52 -4.46
N GLU A 352 -12.10 -3.73 -4.54
CA GLU A 352 -11.88 -4.81 -3.58
C GLU A 352 -11.15 -5.99 -4.26
N LEU A 353 -9.97 -6.30 -3.75
CA LEU A 353 -9.20 -7.49 -4.12
C LEU A 353 -9.26 -8.50 -2.97
N ARG A 354 -9.71 -9.72 -3.25
CA ARG A 354 -9.84 -10.80 -2.26
C ARG A 354 -9.11 -12.04 -2.74
N GLY A 355 -8.09 -12.45 -1.97
CA GLY A 355 -7.36 -13.69 -2.22
C GLY A 355 -8.11 -14.94 -1.76
N GLU A 356 -7.42 -16.09 -1.80
CA GLU A 356 -7.95 -17.40 -1.43
C GLU A 356 -7.93 -17.68 0.10
N GLY A 357 -7.40 -16.74 0.89
CA GLY A 357 -7.30 -16.82 2.34
C GLY A 357 -5.89 -16.59 2.88
N PHE A 358 -5.81 -16.27 4.17
CA PHE A 358 -4.55 -15.95 4.84
C PHE A 358 -3.57 -17.14 4.90
N ALA A 359 -4.04 -18.36 5.15
CA ALA A 359 -3.15 -19.53 5.26
C ALA A 359 -2.46 -19.91 3.93
N PRO A 360 -3.16 -20.00 2.78
CA PRO A 360 -2.50 -20.14 1.47
C PRO A 360 -1.48 -19.03 1.20
N PHE A 361 -1.80 -17.79 1.55
CA PHE A 361 -0.88 -16.66 1.41
C PHE A 361 0.38 -16.79 2.27
N GLN A 362 0.26 -17.23 3.51
CA GLN A 362 1.41 -17.53 4.38
C GLN A 362 2.31 -18.60 3.75
N GLN A 363 1.74 -19.65 3.17
CA GLN A 363 2.51 -20.68 2.46
C GLN A 363 3.20 -20.11 1.21
N PHE A 364 2.49 -19.28 0.43
CA PHE A 364 3.04 -18.58 -0.73
C PHE A 364 4.25 -17.74 -0.32
N LEU A 365 4.10 -16.90 0.72
CA LEU A 365 5.19 -16.07 1.23
C LEU A 365 6.39 -16.88 1.71
N THR A 366 6.17 -18.02 2.38
CA THR A 366 7.25 -18.94 2.78
C THR A 366 8.08 -19.36 1.57
N ASN A 367 7.39 -19.86 0.53
CA ASN A 367 8.04 -20.36 -0.68
C ASN A 367 8.75 -19.23 -1.42
N PHE A 368 8.11 -18.06 -1.49
CA PHE A 368 8.68 -16.88 -2.13
C PHE A 368 9.97 -16.43 -1.43
N LEU A 369 9.95 -16.29 -0.10
CA LEU A 369 11.13 -15.89 0.65
C LEU A 369 12.27 -16.90 0.45
N LEU A 370 12.01 -18.19 0.64
CA LEU A 370 13.04 -19.24 0.53
C LEU A 370 13.66 -19.34 -0.87
N SER A 371 12.86 -19.21 -1.93
CA SER A 371 13.32 -19.38 -3.31
C SER A 371 13.77 -18.07 -3.97
N GLY A 372 13.23 -16.93 -3.54
CA GLY A 372 13.35 -15.64 -4.22
C GLY A 372 12.61 -15.57 -5.57
N THR A 373 11.74 -16.54 -5.88
CA THR A 373 10.98 -16.61 -7.15
C THR A 373 9.57 -17.14 -6.92
N PHE A 374 8.66 -16.93 -7.87
CA PHE A 374 7.31 -17.49 -7.85
C PHE A 374 6.78 -17.64 -9.29
N ASN A 375 5.64 -18.29 -9.46
CA ASN A 375 4.96 -18.35 -10.75
C ASN A 375 4.06 -17.11 -10.92
N PRO A 376 4.24 -16.27 -11.96
CA PRO A 376 3.40 -15.08 -12.17
C PRO A 376 1.91 -15.41 -12.38
N PHE A 377 1.58 -16.65 -12.72
CA PHE A 377 0.19 -17.13 -12.87
C PHE A 377 -0.33 -17.88 -11.63
N ASP A 378 0.33 -17.78 -10.47
CA ASP A 378 -0.17 -18.36 -9.22
C ASP A 378 -1.50 -17.69 -8.80
N PRO A 379 -2.53 -18.45 -8.40
CA PRO A 379 -3.86 -17.91 -8.08
C PRO A 379 -3.89 -16.98 -6.86
N ASN A 380 -2.83 -16.93 -6.04
CA ASN A 380 -2.71 -15.93 -4.97
C ASN A 380 -2.39 -14.52 -5.50
N ILE A 381 -2.05 -14.38 -6.78
CA ILE A 381 -1.67 -13.12 -7.42
C ILE A 381 -2.83 -12.63 -8.28
N LEU A 382 -3.48 -11.52 -7.88
CA LEU A 382 -4.67 -11.01 -8.57
C LEU A 382 -4.32 -10.00 -9.67
N LEU A 383 -3.30 -9.17 -9.45
CA LEU A 383 -2.84 -8.17 -10.41
C LEU A 383 -1.40 -8.50 -10.84
N VAL A 384 -1.20 -8.79 -12.13
CA VAL A 384 0.08 -9.25 -12.69
C VAL A 384 0.51 -8.34 -13.84
N MET A 385 1.44 -7.43 -13.55
CA MET A 385 1.97 -6.48 -14.55
C MET A 385 3.48 -6.59 -14.74
N GLY A 386 4.11 -7.58 -14.13
CA GLY A 386 5.56 -7.77 -14.15
C GLY A 386 6.13 -8.14 -15.52
N THR A 387 7.46 -8.22 -15.59
CA THR A 387 8.18 -8.62 -16.80
C THR A 387 9.03 -9.85 -16.56
N THR A 388 8.91 -10.84 -17.45
CA THR A 388 9.78 -12.01 -17.50
C THR A 388 10.71 -11.98 -18.71
N GLY A 389 10.52 -11.01 -19.60
CA GLY A 389 11.29 -10.81 -20.82
C GLY A 389 12.37 -9.73 -20.72
N MET A 390 12.77 -9.21 -21.88
CA MET A 390 13.70 -8.08 -21.98
C MET A 390 12.98 -6.72 -21.98
N GLY A 391 11.69 -6.69 -22.32
CA GLY A 391 10.89 -5.47 -22.32
C GLY A 391 10.51 -5.03 -20.90
N ASP A 392 10.44 -3.72 -20.68
CA ASP A 392 9.98 -3.15 -19.42
C ASP A 392 8.49 -3.43 -19.19
N ALA A 393 8.09 -3.59 -17.94
CA ALA A 393 6.69 -3.67 -17.55
C ALA A 393 5.94 -2.33 -17.77
N GLY A 394 4.63 -2.43 -17.97
CA GLY A 394 3.75 -1.26 -17.92
C GLY A 394 3.43 -0.83 -16.49
N GLU A 395 2.77 0.32 -16.34
CA GLU A 395 2.39 0.89 -15.06
C GLU A 395 1.03 0.37 -14.55
N ILE A 396 0.80 0.50 -13.24
CA ILE A 396 -0.50 0.31 -12.61
C ILE A 396 -0.95 1.66 -12.06
N ALA A 397 -2.12 2.14 -12.49
CA ALA A 397 -2.77 3.31 -11.93
C ALA A 397 -4.17 2.95 -11.43
N ILE A 398 -4.41 3.16 -10.13
CA ILE A 398 -5.71 2.92 -9.50
C ILE A 398 -6.20 4.22 -8.88
N GLU A 399 -7.38 4.66 -9.30
CA GLU A 399 -8.12 5.79 -8.73
C GLU A 399 -9.48 5.29 -8.24
N THR A 400 -9.77 5.45 -6.95
CA THR A 400 -10.98 4.92 -6.32
C THR A 400 -11.40 5.72 -5.09
N GLY A 401 -12.66 5.62 -4.66
CA GLY A 401 -13.03 6.12 -3.32
C GLY A 401 -12.37 5.28 -2.21
N ASN A 402 -12.46 3.96 -2.30
CA ASN A 402 -11.89 3.03 -1.33
C ASN A 402 -11.14 1.87 -2.00
N PHE A 403 -9.86 1.71 -1.66
CA PHE A 403 -9.08 0.55 -2.05
C PHE A 403 -8.94 -0.41 -0.87
N ARG A 404 -9.30 -1.68 -1.09
CA ARG A 404 -9.18 -2.73 -0.08
C ARG A 404 -8.62 -4.02 -0.67
N SER A 405 -7.54 -4.53 -0.07
CA SER A 405 -6.91 -5.80 -0.44
C SER A 405 -6.84 -6.73 0.75
N ILE A 406 -7.47 -7.90 0.67
CA ILE A 406 -7.72 -8.78 1.82
C ILE A 406 -7.59 -10.27 1.50
N ASP A 407 -7.52 -11.08 2.56
CA ASP A 407 -7.54 -12.54 2.49
C ASP A 407 -6.43 -13.11 1.59
N GLY A 408 -5.21 -12.59 1.71
CA GLY A 408 -4.05 -13.24 1.12
C GLY A 408 -3.76 -12.91 -0.34
N THR A 409 -4.12 -11.72 -0.78
CA THR A 409 -3.81 -11.26 -2.14
C THR A 409 -2.36 -10.84 -2.30
N LEU A 410 -1.74 -11.12 -3.45
CA LEU A 410 -0.57 -10.38 -3.95
C LEU A 410 -0.98 -9.52 -5.15
N ALA A 411 -0.63 -8.24 -5.12
CA ALA A 411 -0.72 -7.34 -6.26
C ALA A 411 0.65 -6.75 -6.55
N GLY A 412 1.07 -6.71 -7.82
CA GLY A 412 2.42 -6.25 -8.10
C GLY A 412 2.86 -6.27 -9.56
N ASN A 413 4.03 -5.69 -9.79
CA ASN A 413 4.66 -5.55 -11.09
C ASN A 413 6.14 -5.99 -11.07
N SER A 414 6.48 -7.00 -10.25
CA SER A 414 7.85 -7.48 -10.06
C SER A 414 8.55 -7.88 -11.36
N THR A 415 9.88 -7.73 -11.41
CA THR A 415 10.69 -8.20 -12.53
C THR A 415 11.31 -9.57 -12.27
N PHE A 416 11.14 -10.47 -13.24
CA PHE A 416 11.72 -11.82 -13.30
C PHE A 416 12.88 -11.88 -14.31
N GLY A 417 13.04 -10.87 -15.16
CA GLY A 417 13.90 -10.88 -16.33
C GLY A 417 14.84 -9.68 -16.40
N ALA A 418 15.16 -9.24 -17.62
CA ALA A 418 16.06 -8.13 -17.85
C ALA A 418 15.33 -6.76 -17.90
N GLY A 419 14.03 -6.76 -18.22
CA GLY A 419 13.21 -5.55 -18.21
C GLY A 419 12.95 -5.03 -16.79
N ASN A 420 12.74 -3.73 -16.66
CA ASN A 420 12.42 -3.10 -15.39
C ASN A 420 10.93 -3.27 -15.04
N ALA A 421 10.63 -3.32 -13.74
CA ALA A 421 9.28 -3.23 -13.22
C ALA A 421 8.70 -1.82 -13.44
N GLY A 422 7.39 -1.73 -13.69
CA GLY A 422 6.69 -0.45 -13.86
C GLY A 422 6.39 0.24 -12.53
N LYS A 423 5.86 1.45 -12.56
CA LYS A 423 5.38 2.15 -11.36
C LYS A 423 3.98 1.66 -10.95
N LEU A 424 3.70 1.65 -9.65
CA LEU A 424 2.35 1.50 -9.09
C LEU A 424 1.92 2.81 -8.44
N THR A 425 0.80 3.37 -8.90
CA THR A 425 0.17 4.57 -8.32
C THR A 425 -1.22 4.24 -7.81
N LEU A 426 -1.51 4.59 -6.56
CA LEU A 426 -2.81 4.38 -5.92
C LEU A 426 -3.31 5.69 -5.33
N ARG A 427 -4.45 6.17 -5.81
CA ARG A 427 -5.16 7.34 -5.30
C ARG A 427 -6.52 6.93 -4.73
N ALA A 428 -6.74 7.14 -3.45
CA ALA A 428 -8.03 6.84 -2.81
C ALA A 428 -8.32 7.68 -1.56
N ASP A 429 -9.56 7.75 -1.10
CA ASP A 429 -9.84 8.36 0.22
C ASP A 429 -9.26 7.47 1.34
N VAL A 430 -9.38 6.15 1.17
CA VAL A 430 -8.84 5.15 2.11
C VAL A 430 -8.20 3.99 1.34
N VAL A 431 -7.02 3.59 1.80
CA VAL A 431 -6.29 2.41 1.34
C VAL A 431 -6.13 1.45 2.51
N GLU A 432 -6.69 0.25 2.41
CA GLU A 432 -6.62 -0.78 3.45
C GLU A 432 -6.03 -2.09 2.92
N LEU A 433 -4.91 -2.52 3.51
CA LEU A 433 -4.31 -3.83 3.29
C LEU A 433 -4.48 -4.69 4.55
N VAL A 434 -5.10 -5.86 4.42
CA VAL A 434 -5.35 -6.78 5.55
C VAL A 434 -4.87 -8.19 5.21
N GLY A 435 -3.76 -8.62 5.82
CA GLY A 435 -3.18 -9.93 5.55
C GLY A 435 -2.95 -10.19 4.05
N SER A 436 -2.52 -9.16 3.31
CA SER A 436 -2.29 -9.14 1.87
C SER A 436 -0.99 -8.40 1.55
N ALA A 437 -0.48 -8.49 0.32
CA ALA A 437 0.76 -7.86 -0.07
C ALA A 437 0.66 -7.06 -1.38
N ILE A 438 1.36 -5.92 -1.42
CA ILE A 438 1.74 -5.23 -2.64
C ILE A 438 3.25 -5.34 -2.79
N ASN A 439 3.72 -5.84 -3.94
CA ASN A 439 5.16 -5.98 -4.23
C ASN A 439 5.55 -5.49 -5.63
N THR A 440 6.56 -4.64 -5.71
CA THR A 440 7.12 -4.12 -6.97
C THR A 440 8.60 -4.43 -7.16
N GLY A 441 9.11 -5.42 -6.42
CA GLY A 441 10.53 -5.74 -6.33
C GLY A 441 11.13 -6.50 -7.52
N THR A 442 12.34 -7.02 -7.31
CA THR A 442 13.05 -7.87 -8.28
C THR A 442 13.15 -9.30 -7.75
N LEU A 443 13.15 -10.28 -8.64
CA LEU A 443 13.23 -11.69 -8.28
C LEU A 443 14.62 -12.26 -8.47
N ARG A 444 14.91 -13.39 -7.81
CA ARG A 444 16.20 -14.06 -7.93
C ARG A 444 16.43 -14.46 -9.39
N GLY A 445 17.55 -14.00 -9.95
CA GLY A 445 17.92 -14.26 -11.34
C GLY A 445 17.52 -13.17 -12.34
N SER A 446 16.78 -12.14 -11.92
CA SER A 446 16.52 -10.97 -12.76
C SER A 446 17.76 -10.07 -12.87
N THR A 447 17.77 -9.16 -13.86
CA THR A 447 18.74 -8.06 -13.95
C THR A 447 18.08 -6.69 -14.06
N GLY A 448 16.75 -6.63 -14.22
CA GLY A 448 15.99 -5.38 -14.20
C GLY A 448 15.84 -4.79 -12.80
N MET A 449 15.42 -3.53 -12.74
CA MET A 449 15.14 -2.80 -11.50
C MET A 449 13.68 -2.99 -11.04
N GLY A 450 13.47 -2.84 -9.73
CA GLY A 450 12.14 -2.78 -9.11
C GLY A 450 11.43 -1.46 -9.40
N GLY A 451 10.11 -1.48 -9.31
CA GLY A 451 9.22 -0.37 -9.61
C GLY A 451 8.88 0.46 -8.37
N ASP A 452 8.67 1.75 -8.56
CA ASP A 452 8.26 2.65 -7.47
C ASP A 452 6.78 2.44 -7.08
N ILE A 453 6.46 2.71 -5.82
CA ILE A 453 5.11 2.73 -5.28
C ILE A 453 4.78 4.15 -4.83
N GLU A 454 3.70 4.75 -5.35
CA GLU A 454 3.16 6.04 -4.90
C GLU A 454 1.72 5.86 -4.41
N ILE A 455 1.45 6.30 -3.18
CA ILE A 455 0.12 6.27 -2.56
C ILE A 455 -0.26 7.69 -2.15
N ASP A 456 -1.30 8.24 -2.77
CA ASP A 456 -1.96 9.48 -2.33
C ASP A 456 -3.30 9.11 -1.69
N THR A 457 -3.49 9.39 -0.39
CA THR A 457 -4.71 8.99 0.32
C THR A 457 -5.14 9.94 1.42
N GLY A 458 -6.37 9.80 1.91
CA GLY A 458 -6.75 10.31 3.23
C GLY A 458 -6.08 9.48 4.33
N ARG A 459 -6.28 8.17 4.28
CA ARG A 459 -5.78 7.20 5.28
C ARG A 459 -5.18 5.97 4.61
N LEU A 460 -3.97 5.59 5.04
CA LEU A 460 -3.35 4.31 4.71
C LEU A 460 -3.37 3.40 5.94
N ILE A 461 -3.94 2.19 5.80
CA ILE A 461 -4.00 1.19 6.87
C ILE A 461 -3.37 -0.11 6.35
N VAL A 462 -2.25 -0.52 6.94
CA VAL A 462 -1.56 -1.79 6.67
C VAL A 462 -1.61 -2.62 7.94
N ARG A 463 -2.32 -3.76 7.91
CA ARG A 463 -2.53 -4.53 9.13
C ARG A 463 -2.62 -6.04 8.93
N ASP A 464 -2.50 -6.76 10.03
CA ASP A 464 -2.86 -8.18 10.14
C ASP A 464 -1.99 -9.11 9.29
N GLY A 465 -0.68 -8.87 9.26
CA GLY A 465 0.29 -9.58 8.42
C GLY A 465 0.36 -9.06 6.99
N ALA A 466 -0.14 -7.84 6.73
CA ALA A 466 -0.06 -7.22 5.41
C ALA A 466 1.33 -6.62 5.14
N ALA A 467 1.74 -6.58 3.86
CA ALA A 467 3.02 -6.02 3.43
C ALA A 467 2.86 -5.04 2.26
N LEU A 468 3.37 -3.82 2.41
CA LEU A 468 3.60 -2.89 1.29
C LEU A 468 5.10 -2.81 1.05
N ALA A 469 5.60 -3.44 -0.03
CA ALA A 469 7.04 -3.67 -0.13
C ALA A 469 7.62 -3.54 -1.53
N SER A 470 8.90 -3.16 -1.58
CA SER A 470 9.76 -3.35 -2.76
C SER A 470 11.02 -4.12 -2.35
N VAL A 471 11.14 -5.36 -2.81
CA VAL A 471 12.21 -6.27 -2.36
C VAL A 471 13.09 -6.63 -3.55
N SER A 472 14.39 -6.38 -3.47
CA SER A 472 15.35 -6.79 -4.49
C SER A 472 16.04 -8.09 -4.09
N PHE A 473 15.85 -9.15 -4.88
CA PHE A 473 16.63 -10.40 -4.82
C PHE A 473 17.72 -10.47 -5.90
N SER A 474 18.04 -9.35 -6.56
CA SER A 474 18.90 -9.32 -7.74
C SER A 474 19.87 -8.13 -7.74
N PRO A 475 20.83 -8.05 -8.67
CA PRO A 475 21.69 -6.87 -8.80
C PRO A 475 20.95 -5.57 -9.13
N GLY A 476 19.69 -5.64 -9.60
CA GLY A 476 18.85 -4.46 -9.80
C GLY A 476 18.36 -3.87 -8.47
N ASN A 477 18.26 -2.55 -8.38
CA ASN A 477 17.77 -1.89 -7.17
C ASN A 477 16.28 -2.16 -6.94
N ALA A 478 15.86 -2.18 -5.67
CA ALA A 478 14.45 -2.07 -5.31
C ALA A 478 13.93 -0.65 -5.62
N GLY A 479 12.62 -0.54 -5.85
CA GLY A 479 11.95 0.75 -6.05
C GLY A 479 11.69 1.49 -4.73
N ASN A 480 11.44 2.79 -4.84
CA ASN A 480 11.10 3.67 -3.72
C ASN A 480 9.61 3.55 -3.35
N ILE A 481 9.28 3.89 -2.11
CA ILE A 481 7.89 3.98 -1.63
C ILE A 481 7.63 5.42 -1.18
N THR A 482 6.65 6.08 -1.80
CA THR A 482 6.20 7.43 -1.43
C THR A 482 4.74 7.38 -0.97
N ILE A 483 4.47 7.85 0.24
CA ILE A 483 3.13 7.88 0.84
C ILE A 483 2.80 9.31 1.21
N ARG A 484 1.70 9.84 0.65
CA ARG A 484 1.11 11.12 1.04
C ARG A 484 -0.29 10.86 1.59
N ALA A 485 -0.43 10.93 2.91
CA ALA A 485 -1.70 10.71 3.60
C ALA A 485 -2.20 12.00 4.24
N SER A 486 -3.36 12.54 3.86
CA SER A 486 -3.83 13.81 4.43
C SER A 486 -4.29 13.71 5.89
N GLU A 487 -4.47 12.49 6.41
CA GLU A 487 -4.91 12.22 7.78
C GLU A 487 -3.99 11.26 8.55
N SER A 488 -3.79 10.03 8.07
CA SER A 488 -2.98 9.06 8.80
C SER A 488 -2.34 7.96 7.96
N VAL A 489 -1.19 7.48 8.45
CA VAL A 489 -0.59 6.20 8.07
C VAL A 489 -0.58 5.30 9.30
N GLU A 490 -1.20 4.13 9.19
CA GLU A 490 -1.39 3.18 10.29
C GLU A 490 -0.81 1.81 9.89
N VAL A 491 0.31 1.42 10.48
CA VAL A 491 0.94 0.10 10.31
C VAL A 491 0.75 -0.68 11.60
N ARG A 492 -0.17 -1.64 11.63
CA ARG A 492 -0.69 -2.18 12.90
C ARG A 492 -0.79 -3.70 12.92
N ARG A 493 -0.52 -4.28 14.07
CA ARG A 493 -0.82 -5.68 14.42
C ARG A 493 -0.22 -6.70 13.46
N SER A 494 0.88 -7.31 13.90
CA SER A 494 1.36 -8.57 13.34
C SER A 494 0.60 -9.73 13.99
N LEU A 495 -0.13 -10.50 13.17
CA LEU A 495 -0.97 -11.61 13.65
C LEU A 495 -0.11 -12.71 14.33
N PRO A 496 -0.54 -13.29 15.47
CA PRO A 496 0.10 -14.48 16.00
C PRO A 496 0.15 -15.60 14.96
N GLY A 497 1.29 -16.29 14.87
CA GLY A 497 1.52 -17.39 13.94
C GLY A 497 1.76 -16.97 12.49
N THR A 498 1.98 -15.67 12.22
CA THR A 498 2.44 -15.23 10.91
C THR A 498 3.96 -15.44 10.74
N ILE A 499 4.38 -15.68 9.50
CA ILE A 499 5.77 -15.88 9.09
C ILE A 499 6.50 -14.54 8.97
N VAL A 500 5.78 -13.50 8.51
CA VAL A 500 6.29 -12.14 8.36
C VAL A 500 5.39 -11.15 9.08
N GLN A 501 6.01 -10.19 9.75
CA GLN A 501 5.30 -9.09 10.39
C GLN A 501 4.54 -8.22 9.37
N THR A 502 3.53 -7.51 9.87
CA THR A 502 2.93 -6.40 9.13
C THR A 502 3.99 -5.34 8.88
N LEU A 503 4.22 -4.96 7.62
CA LEU A 503 5.29 -4.04 7.28
C LEU A 503 5.01 -3.12 6.09
N ILE A 504 5.65 -1.96 6.13
CA ILE A 504 6.00 -1.20 4.93
C ILE A 504 7.51 -1.29 4.78
N GLY A 505 8.04 -1.68 3.62
CA GLY A 505 9.50 -1.80 3.54
C GLY A 505 10.15 -1.99 2.19
N THR A 506 11.41 -1.56 2.13
CA THR A 506 12.30 -1.74 0.98
C THR A 506 13.49 -2.60 1.41
N ASN A 507 13.74 -3.74 0.75
CA ASN A 507 14.78 -4.66 1.21
C ASN A 507 15.72 -5.06 0.08
N ALA A 508 17.02 -5.08 0.35
CA ALA A 508 18.06 -5.58 -0.54
C ALA A 508 18.56 -6.94 -0.06
N LEU A 509 18.18 -8.00 -0.76
CA LEU A 509 18.47 -9.41 -0.46
C LEU A 509 19.33 -10.09 -1.55
N ASP A 510 19.91 -9.31 -2.46
CA ASP A 510 20.81 -9.79 -3.50
C ASP A 510 22.03 -10.50 -2.91
N SER A 511 22.26 -11.74 -3.37
CA SER A 511 23.41 -12.54 -2.94
C SER A 511 24.76 -11.98 -3.40
N ASN A 512 24.78 -11.12 -4.42
CA ASN A 512 26.00 -10.47 -4.91
C ASN A 512 26.32 -9.14 -4.21
N GLY A 513 25.41 -8.63 -3.37
CA GLY A 513 25.61 -7.38 -2.65
C GLY A 513 25.57 -6.12 -3.52
N ILE A 514 24.96 -6.18 -4.71
CA ILE A 514 24.92 -5.06 -5.66
C ILE A 514 23.61 -4.27 -5.55
N GLY A 515 22.47 -4.98 -5.61
CA GLY A 515 21.15 -4.35 -5.61
C GLY A 515 20.86 -3.62 -4.30
N ARG A 516 20.51 -2.33 -4.39
CA ARG A 516 20.22 -1.47 -3.23
C ARG A 516 18.74 -1.50 -2.84
N ALA A 517 18.44 -1.23 -1.57
CA ALA A 517 17.08 -0.95 -1.14
C ALA A 517 16.65 0.46 -1.59
N GLY A 518 15.37 0.66 -1.88
CA GLY A 518 14.81 1.97 -2.20
C GLY A 518 14.56 2.82 -0.96
N ASP A 519 14.38 4.12 -1.13
CA ASP A 519 14.03 5.04 -0.06
C ASP A 519 12.51 4.99 0.25
N ILE A 520 12.14 5.36 1.48
CA ILE A 520 10.74 5.52 1.90
C ILE A 520 10.50 6.95 2.36
N THR A 521 9.52 7.62 1.76
CA THR A 521 9.07 8.97 2.18
C THR A 521 7.60 8.92 2.59
N ILE A 522 7.30 9.46 3.79
CA ILE A 522 5.95 9.53 4.33
C ILE A 522 5.64 10.98 4.74
N ASP A 523 4.65 11.58 4.09
CA ASP A 523 4.08 12.87 4.48
C ASP A 523 2.65 12.64 5.02
N THR A 524 2.40 12.99 6.29
CA THR A 524 1.11 12.75 6.96
C THR A 524 0.80 13.76 8.07
N LYS A 525 -0.38 13.66 8.69
CA LYS A 525 -0.61 14.27 10.01
C LYS A 525 -0.14 13.33 11.11
N ARG A 526 -0.58 12.07 11.07
CA ARG A 526 -0.24 11.05 12.07
C ARG A 526 0.36 9.80 11.44
N LEU A 527 1.43 9.29 12.03
CA LEU A 527 1.99 7.97 11.73
C LEU A 527 1.90 7.09 12.99
N ILE A 528 1.30 5.91 12.86
CA ILE A 528 1.16 4.95 13.97
C ILE A 528 1.74 3.60 13.53
N ALA A 529 2.76 3.13 14.25
CA ALA A 529 3.28 1.77 14.18
C ALA A 529 2.97 1.03 15.49
N SER A 530 2.10 0.01 15.45
CA SER A 530 1.64 -0.66 16.67
C SER A 530 1.62 -2.19 16.60
N ASP A 531 1.72 -2.82 17.78
CA ASP A 531 1.47 -4.26 17.97
C ASP A 531 2.40 -5.15 17.11
N GLY A 532 3.69 -4.82 17.08
CA GLY A 532 4.75 -5.55 16.39
C GLY A 532 4.78 -5.37 14.88
N ALA A 533 4.19 -4.28 14.39
CA ALA A 533 4.22 -3.88 13.00
C ALA A 533 5.20 -2.71 12.82
N GLY A 534 5.76 -2.55 11.62
CA GLY A 534 6.83 -1.56 11.46
C GLY A 534 7.17 -1.16 10.03
N ILE A 535 8.16 -0.27 9.93
CA ILE A 535 8.73 0.21 8.69
C ILE A 535 10.19 -0.21 8.62
N THR A 536 10.59 -0.86 7.53
CA THR A 536 11.94 -1.42 7.37
C THR A 536 12.58 -1.05 6.04
N LEU A 537 13.84 -0.61 6.08
CA LEU A 537 14.67 -0.39 4.91
C LEU A 537 16.01 -1.10 5.09
N SER A 538 16.10 -2.36 4.66
CA SER A 538 17.22 -3.22 5.05
C SER A 538 18.17 -3.59 3.93
N SER A 539 19.45 -3.71 4.29
CA SER A 539 20.47 -4.47 3.57
C SER A 539 20.66 -5.83 4.22
N GLY A 540 20.44 -6.91 3.48
CA GLY A 540 20.17 -8.21 4.08
C GLY A 540 18.80 -8.24 4.77
N GLY A 541 18.54 -9.25 5.60
CA GLY A 541 17.21 -9.41 6.19
C GLY A 541 17.19 -10.33 7.39
N ILE A 542 16.26 -10.02 8.30
CA ILE A 542 15.93 -10.79 9.50
C ILE A 542 14.44 -11.11 9.45
N ILE A 543 14.07 -12.34 9.82
CA ILE A 543 12.67 -12.76 9.90
C ILE A 543 12.48 -13.45 11.25
N GLY A 544 11.70 -12.84 12.15
CA GLY A 544 11.59 -13.32 13.53
C GLY A 544 12.97 -13.38 14.19
N GLU A 545 13.29 -14.53 14.79
CA GLU A 545 14.60 -14.82 15.39
C GLU A 545 15.60 -15.47 14.41
N THR A 546 15.37 -15.37 13.08
CA THR A 546 16.25 -15.94 12.05
C THR A 546 16.96 -14.86 11.23
N LEU A 547 18.30 -14.95 11.18
CA LEU A 547 19.12 -14.18 10.25
C LEU A 547 18.97 -14.76 8.83
N PHE A 548 18.07 -14.17 8.05
CA PHE A 548 17.62 -14.70 6.77
C PHE A 548 18.61 -14.44 5.62
N SER A 549 19.19 -13.24 5.60
CA SER A 549 20.22 -12.85 4.63
C SER A 549 21.27 -11.97 5.29
N THR A 550 22.54 -12.24 5.00
CA THR A 550 23.70 -11.39 5.33
C THR A 550 24.31 -10.76 4.08
N THR A 551 23.57 -10.75 2.98
CA THR A 551 23.99 -10.19 1.69
C THR A 551 22.94 -9.21 1.18
N GLY A 552 23.40 -8.14 0.57
CA GLY A 552 22.57 -7.09 -0.02
C GLY A 552 23.41 -5.86 -0.35
N GLY A 553 22.96 -5.04 -1.30
CA GLY A 553 23.53 -3.70 -1.51
C GLY A 553 23.12 -2.75 -0.37
N SER A 554 23.48 -1.47 -0.47
CA SER A 554 23.19 -0.49 0.59
C SER A 554 21.70 -0.40 0.96
N GLY A 555 21.44 -0.15 2.25
CA GLY A 555 20.09 0.16 2.74
C GLY A 555 19.55 1.49 2.20
N GLY A 556 18.23 1.65 2.26
CA GLY A 556 17.52 2.87 1.86
C GLY A 556 17.29 3.83 3.04
N ASN A 557 16.99 5.09 2.75
CA ASN A 557 16.72 6.13 3.76
C ASN A 557 15.23 6.28 4.04
N LEU A 558 14.89 6.49 5.30
CA LEU A 558 13.53 6.76 5.76
C LEU A 558 13.37 8.25 6.06
N THR A 559 12.39 8.89 5.42
CA THR A 559 11.98 10.27 5.72
C THR A 559 10.51 10.29 6.15
N ILE A 560 10.24 10.81 7.34
CA ILE A 560 8.88 10.98 7.87
C ILE A 560 8.65 12.46 8.18
N ARG A 561 7.57 13.03 7.64
CA ARG A 561 7.07 14.35 7.98
C ARG A 561 5.62 14.22 8.46
N ALA A 562 5.42 14.31 9.76
CA ALA A 562 4.11 14.13 10.40
C ALA A 562 3.71 15.39 11.17
N THR A 563 2.73 16.14 10.68
CA THR A 563 2.39 17.46 11.27
C THR A 563 1.73 17.41 12.65
N GLU A 564 1.30 16.24 13.13
CA GLU A 564 0.70 16.07 14.46
C GLU A 564 1.50 15.09 15.33
N SER A 565 1.70 13.84 14.88
CA SER A 565 2.41 12.85 15.70
C SER A 565 3.05 11.69 14.92
N VAL A 566 4.10 11.12 15.52
CA VAL A 566 4.64 9.80 15.21
C VAL A 566 4.58 8.94 16.49
N GLU A 567 3.92 7.78 16.40
CA GLU A 567 3.71 6.89 17.54
C GLU A 567 4.20 5.47 17.21
N VAL A 568 5.12 4.93 18.01
CA VAL A 568 5.67 3.57 17.87
C VAL A 568 5.47 2.82 19.18
N MET A 569 4.63 1.78 19.17
CA MET A 569 4.25 1.12 20.44
C MET A 569 3.97 -0.38 20.36
N GLY A 570 4.31 -1.08 21.44
CA GLY A 570 3.92 -2.47 21.65
C GLY A 570 4.70 -3.48 20.82
N VAL A 571 4.25 -4.73 20.90
CA VAL A 571 4.91 -5.90 20.32
C VAL A 571 3.91 -6.86 19.68
N SER A 572 4.39 -7.73 18.81
CA SER A 572 3.56 -8.72 18.13
C SER A 572 3.07 -9.81 19.08
N GLY A 573 2.09 -10.58 18.61
CA GLY A 573 1.94 -11.96 19.07
C GLY A 573 3.16 -12.83 18.71
N GLU A 574 3.18 -14.06 19.22
CA GLU A 574 4.26 -15.01 18.88
C GLU A 574 4.20 -15.39 17.40
N LEU A 575 5.35 -15.33 16.70
CA LEU A 575 5.47 -15.61 15.27
C LEU A 575 5.74 -17.10 14.98
N THR A 576 5.61 -17.51 13.72
CA THR A 576 5.89 -18.91 13.31
C THR A 576 7.31 -19.34 13.62
N PHE A 577 8.30 -18.44 13.47
CA PHE A 577 9.71 -18.73 13.74
C PHE A 577 10.13 -18.45 15.19
N GLY A 578 9.18 -18.40 16.11
CA GLY A 578 9.41 -18.12 17.52
C GLY A 578 9.56 -16.62 17.82
N GLY A 579 9.40 -16.31 19.10
CA GLY A 579 9.58 -14.95 19.62
C GLY A 579 8.43 -13.99 19.28
N LYS A 580 8.56 -12.79 19.84
CA LYS A 580 7.74 -11.62 19.51
C LYS A 580 8.64 -10.60 18.86
N LEU A 581 8.08 -9.70 18.05
CA LEU A 581 8.80 -8.58 17.47
C LEU A 581 8.28 -7.25 18.02
N PRO A 582 9.15 -6.26 18.25
CA PRO A 582 8.74 -4.91 18.59
C PRO A 582 8.11 -4.20 17.40
N SER A 583 7.25 -3.22 17.68
CA SER A 583 6.92 -2.22 16.66
C SER A 583 8.14 -1.34 16.42
N PHE A 584 8.45 -1.04 15.16
CA PHE A 584 9.71 -0.37 14.85
C PHE A 584 9.67 0.51 13.60
N LEU A 585 10.54 1.52 13.59
CA LEU A 585 10.96 2.27 12.42
C LEU A 585 12.47 2.03 12.25
N GLY A 586 12.87 1.35 11.19
CA GLY A 586 14.22 0.81 11.12
C GLY A 586 14.89 0.90 9.76
N THR A 587 16.14 1.34 9.76
CA THR A 587 17.10 1.12 8.67
C THR A 587 18.17 0.16 9.20
N GLN A 588 18.35 -0.98 8.54
CA GLN A 588 19.16 -2.06 9.11
C GLN A 588 20.14 -2.62 8.09
N THR A 589 21.33 -3.01 8.55
CA THR A 589 22.25 -3.80 7.73
C THR A 589 22.74 -5.04 8.48
N THR A 590 22.56 -6.19 7.84
CA THR A 590 23.20 -7.45 8.22
C THR A 590 24.26 -7.87 7.21
N SER A 591 24.52 -7.02 6.21
CA SER A 591 25.48 -7.28 5.14
C SER A 591 26.76 -6.44 5.30
N THR A 592 27.69 -6.59 4.36
CA THR A 592 28.89 -5.74 4.28
C THR A 592 28.60 -4.33 3.74
N SER A 593 27.39 -4.09 3.22
CA SER A 593 26.98 -2.78 2.72
C SER A 593 26.46 -1.89 3.85
N PRO A 594 26.65 -0.56 3.79
CA PRO A 594 26.11 0.35 4.79
C PRO A 594 24.58 0.30 4.89
N GLY A 595 24.07 0.50 6.10
CA GLY A 595 22.65 0.80 6.35
C GLY A 595 22.26 2.20 5.84
N GLY A 596 20.96 2.50 5.87
CA GLY A 596 20.45 3.84 5.52
C GLY A 596 20.15 4.72 6.72
N ASN A 597 19.78 5.97 6.49
CA ASN A 597 19.51 6.96 7.54
C ASN A 597 18.01 7.12 7.83
N ILE A 598 17.68 7.62 9.02
CA ILE A 598 16.32 7.97 9.43
C ILE A 598 16.24 9.48 9.69
N ALA A 599 15.24 10.14 9.12
CA ALA A 599 14.90 11.52 9.40
C ALA A 599 13.41 11.64 9.76
N ILE A 600 13.09 12.21 10.92
CA ILE A 600 11.72 12.39 11.42
C ILE A 600 11.53 13.85 11.78
N SER A 601 10.47 14.47 11.24
CA SER A 601 10.01 15.80 11.66
C SER A 601 8.53 15.71 12.08
N THR A 602 8.22 16.07 13.33
CA THR A 602 6.85 15.98 13.87
C THR A 602 6.63 16.83 15.11
N SER A 603 5.41 17.27 15.42
CA SER A 603 5.16 17.94 16.71
C SER A 603 5.36 17.02 17.91
N VAL A 604 4.97 15.74 17.82
CA VAL A 604 5.06 14.80 18.95
C VAL A 604 5.57 13.44 18.49
N LEU A 605 6.70 13.01 19.06
CA LEU A 605 7.24 11.66 18.89
C LEU A 605 7.05 10.85 20.18
N LEU A 606 6.29 9.74 20.11
CA LEU A 606 6.02 8.86 21.25
C LEU A 606 6.51 7.42 20.98
N LEU A 607 7.41 6.94 21.83
CA LEU A 607 7.85 5.54 21.86
C LEU A 607 7.43 4.91 23.19
N ARG A 608 6.62 3.85 23.13
CA ARG A 608 6.07 3.21 24.33
C ARG A 608 6.09 1.69 24.25
N ASP A 609 6.12 1.04 25.41
CA ASP A 609 5.85 -0.40 25.56
C ASP A 609 6.68 -1.32 24.63
N GLY A 610 7.96 -0.97 24.41
CA GLY A 610 8.87 -1.72 23.56
C GLY A 610 8.96 -1.23 22.11
N GLY A 611 8.45 -0.03 21.80
CA GLY A 611 8.62 0.60 20.49
C GLY A 611 10.06 1.05 20.21
N ILE A 612 10.53 0.85 18.97
CA ILE A 612 11.94 1.05 18.61
C ILE A 612 12.10 1.96 17.38
N ILE A 613 13.02 2.92 17.45
CA ILE A 613 13.60 3.57 16.27
C ILE A 613 15.06 3.15 16.18
N THR A 614 15.50 2.62 15.04
CA THR A 614 16.82 1.99 14.95
C THR A 614 17.48 2.18 13.59
N ALA A 615 18.67 2.76 13.57
CA ALA A 615 19.60 2.71 12.45
C ALA A 615 20.77 1.79 12.82
N ALA A 616 20.66 0.50 12.52
CA ALA A 616 21.52 -0.51 13.13
C ALA A 616 22.29 -1.40 12.15
N SER A 617 23.46 -1.86 12.59
CA SER A 617 24.32 -2.79 11.87
C SER A 617 24.67 -4.02 12.71
N LEU A 618 24.70 -5.20 12.08
CA LEU A 618 25.24 -6.43 12.70
C LEU A 618 26.78 -6.44 12.75
N GLY A 619 27.45 -5.43 12.19
CA GLY A 619 28.90 -5.24 12.34
C GLY A 619 29.76 -5.58 11.12
N ALA A 620 29.16 -5.85 9.96
CA ALA A 620 29.87 -6.10 8.70
C ALA A 620 29.85 -4.88 7.75
N GLY A 621 28.80 -4.04 7.80
CA GLY A 621 28.70 -2.72 7.17
C GLY A 621 28.52 -1.63 8.22
N ASP A 622 28.70 -0.36 7.88
CA ASP A 622 28.45 0.74 8.82
C ASP A 622 26.95 0.93 9.06
N ALA A 623 26.58 1.33 10.28
CA ALA A 623 25.21 1.73 10.60
C ALA A 623 24.87 3.11 10.00
N GLY A 624 23.59 3.47 10.00
CA GLY A 624 23.14 4.79 9.56
C GLY A 624 22.90 5.76 10.72
N ASN A 625 22.58 7.00 10.35
CA ASN A 625 22.28 8.08 11.29
C ASN A 625 20.77 8.19 11.57
N VAL A 626 20.43 8.75 12.72
CA VAL A 626 19.05 9.09 13.11
C VAL A 626 18.97 10.59 13.42
N ASN A 627 18.08 11.30 12.75
CA ASN A 627 17.83 12.72 12.97
C ASN A 627 16.35 12.96 13.31
N ILE A 628 16.08 13.59 14.45
CA ILE A 628 14.75 13.86 14.96
C ILE A 628 14.61 15.36 15.21
N ASP A 629 13.55 15.94 14.66
CA ASP A 629 13.12 17.32 14.84
C ASP A 629 11.68 17.31 15.35
N ALA A 630 11.45 17.66 16.62
CA ALA A 630 10.11 17.61 17.20
C ALA A 630 9.87 18.51 18.41
N ASP A 631 8.69 19.11 18.55
CA ASP A 631 8.37 19.91 19.76
C ASP A 631 8.49 19.04 21.04
N ARG A 632 8.04 17.78 21.00
CA ARG A 632 8.14 16.86 22.14
C ARG A 632 8.51 15.45 21.73
N VAL A 633 9.52 14.89 22.41
CA VAL A 633 9.93 13.50 22.33
C VAL A 633 9.72 12.80 23.67
N GLU A 634 8.99 11.70 23.69
CA GLU A 634 8.82 10.84 24.87
C GLU A 634 9.17 9.39 24.54
N VAL A 635 10.20 8.87 25.21
CA VAL A 635 10.59 7.46 25.15
C VAL A 635 10.32 6.85 26.52
N SER A 636 9.41 5.88 26.60
CA SER A 636 9.02 5.31 27.89
C SER A 636 8.79 3.80 27.85
N GLY A 637 9.19 3.15 28.93
CA GLY A 637 8.76 1.81 29.29
C GLY A 637 9.52 0.66 28.63
N SER A 638 9.20 -0.51 29.14
CA SER A 638 9.60 -1.83 28.65
C SER A 638 8.39 -2.73 28.80
N ASN A 639 8.22 -3.69 27.89
CA ASN A 639 7.18 -4.71 28.03
C ASN A 639 7.68 -6.00 28.71
N GLY A 640 8.89 -5.97 29.28
CA GLY A 640 9.59 -7.11 29.88
C GLY A 640 10.47 -7.92 28.93
N GLN A 641 10.31 -7.77 27.61
CA GLN A 641 11.14 -8.40 26.58
C GLN A 641 11.91 -7.37 25.75
N PHE A 642 11.25 -6.26 25.40
CA PHE A 642 11.81 -5.16 24.64
C PHE A 642 11.69 -3.87 25.44
N ILE A 643 12.76 -3.09 25.43
CA ILE A 643 12.84 -1.76 26.01
C ILE A 643 12.57 -0.75 24.89
N SER A 644 11.78 0.28 25.17
CA SER A 644 11.58 1.38 24.22
C SER A 644 12.89 2.12 24.00
N LYS A 645 13.29 2.30 22.74
CA LYS A 645 14.60 2.89 22.43
C LYS A 645 14.67 3.65 21.11
N ILE A 646 15.57 4.64 21.07
CA ILE A 646 16.07 5.27 19.85
C ILE A 646 17.55 4.94 19.78
N GLU A 647 17.99 4.26 18.70
CA GLU A 647 19.38 3.83 18.59
C GLU A 647 20.00 4.04 17.20
N ALA A 648 21.27 4.44 17.19
CA ALA A 648 22.18 4.27 16.06
C ALA A 648 23.33 3.36 16.52
N SER A 649 23.38 2.11 16.05
CA SER A 649 24.24 1.11 16.70
C SER A 649 24.89 0.11 15.77
N THR A 650 26.04 -0.43 16.19
CA THR A 650 26.77 -1.50 15.51
C THR A 650 27.02 -2.70 16.44
N GLY A 651 26.98 -3.89 15.84
CA GLY A 651 27.08 -5.18 16.52
C GLY A 651 25.79 -5.63 17.20
N THR A 652 24.66 -4.94 16.98
CA THR A 652 23.35 -5.46 17.37
C THR A 652 22.26 -5.01 16.40
N VAL A 653 21.34 -5.91 16.07
CA VAL A 653 20.14 -5.64 15.26
C VAL A 653 19.01 -6.51 15.78
N LEU A 654 17.90 -5.91 16.25
CA LEU A 654 16.69 -6.62 16.70
C LEU A 654 16.94 -7.85 17.60
N GLY A 655 17.89 -7.75 18.54
CA GLY A 655 18.22 -8.82 19.49
C GLY A 655 19.33 -9.78 19.03
N PHE A 656 19.76 -9.72 17.77
CA PHE A 656 21.00 -10.36 17.35
C PHE A 656 22.19 -9.55 17.89
N PHE A 657 23.23 -10.27 18.33
CA PHE A 657 24.44 -9.68 18.90
C PHE A 657 25.68 -10.21 18.20
N ASN A 658 26.57 -9.30 17.84
CA ASN A 658 27.89 -9.58 17.29
C ASN A 658 28.92 -8.75 18.06
N GLY A 659 29.57 -9.38 19.04
CA GLY A 659 30.63 -8.76 19.84
C GLY A 659 31.93 -8.53 19.06
N ASP A 660 32.07 -9.10 17.87
CA ASP A 660 33.23 -8.94 16.99
C ASP A 660 33.00 -7.88 15.91
N ALA A 661 31.95 -7.05 16.04
CA ALA A 661 31.64 -5.99 15.09
C ALA A 661 32.79 -4.99 14.96
N THR A 662 33.29 -4.80 13.74
CA THR A 662 34.44 -3.89 13.46
C THR A 662 34.02 -2.57 12.80
N THR A 663 32.76 -2.46 12.38
CA THR A 663 32.23 -1.28 11.68
C THR A 663 31.66 -0.26 12.65
N ASN A 664 31.44 0.96 12.18
CA ASN A 664 31.04 2.08 13.04
C ASN A 664 29.52 2.16 13.19
N ALA A 665 29.09 2.62 14.36
CA ALA A 665 27.74 3.14 14.55
C ALA A 665 27.60 4.51 13.87
N GLY A 666 26.36 4.98 13.72
CA GLY A 666 26.05 6.30 13.19
C GLY A 666 25.94 7.37 14.28
N GLU A 667 25.54 8.56 13.85
CA GLU A 667 25.18 9.70 14.70
C GLU A 667 23.68 9.70 15.04
N LEU A 668 23.34 10.12 16.26
CA LEU A 668 21.97 10.36 16.70
C LEU A 668 21.81 11.82 17.11
N THR A 669 20.95 12.55 16.39
CA THR A 669 20.63 13.95 16.67
C THR A 669 19.15 14.11 17.02
N ILE A 670 18.88 14.80 18.13
CA ILE A 670 17.52 15.18 18.56
C ILE A 670 17.49 16.69 18.80
N ASP A 671 16.65 17.38 18.04
CA ASP A 671 16.27 18.77 18.25
C ASP A 671 14.82 18.79 18.73
N ALA A 672 14.58 19.17 20.00
CA ALA A 672 13.25 19.16 20.58
C ALA A 672 13.04 20.11 21.75
N ASP A 673 11.90 20.76 21.88
CA ASP A 673 11.62 21.60 23.07
C ASP A 673 11.66 20.76 24.36
N GLN A 674 11.10 19.54 24.31
CA GLN A 674 11.09 18.64 25.47
C GLN A 674 11.47 17.20 25.10
N LEU A 675 12.51 16.68 25.75
CA LEU A 675 12.88 15.26 25.73
C LEU A 675 12.60 14.60 27.09
N THR A 676 11.72 13.59 27.11
CA THR A 676 11.49 12.74 28.28
C THR A 676 11.92 11.31 27.99
N VAL A 677 12.81 10.75 28.83
CA VAL A 677 13.21 9.33 28.78
C VAL A 677 12.97 8.72 30.14
N ARG A 678 12.07 7.72 30.23
CA ARG A 678 11.66 7.17 31.52
C ARG A 678 11.38 5.68 31.53
N ASP A 679 11.27 5.12 32.74
CA ASP A 679 10.87 3.73 32.97
C ASP A 679 11.79 2.71 32.27
N GLY A 680 13.10 2.94 32.39
CA GLY A 680 14.15 2.09 31.80
C GLY A 680 14.38 2.27 30.30
N ALA A 681 13.66 3.18 29.63
CA ALA A 681 13.88 3.49 28.22
C ALA A 681 15.26 4.08 27.93
N THR A 682 15.70 4.02 26.67
CA THR A 682 17.07 4.41 26.29
C THR A 682 17.13 5.21 24.99
N VAL A 683 17.91 6.29 24.98
CA VAL A 683 18.36 6.99 23.77
C VAL A 683 19.86 6.73 23.64
N THR A 684 20.31 6.10 22.56
CA THR A 684 21.67 5.53 22.54
C THR A 684 22.37 5.57 21.19
N VAL A 685 23.69 5.71 21.26
CA VAL A 685 24.61 5.32 20.20
C VAL A 685 25.55 4.25 20.75
N ARG A 686 25.83 3.17 20.02
CA ARG A 686 26.53 2.02 20.64
C ARG A 686 27.36 1.21 19.66
N ALA A 687 28.52 0.76 20.12
CA ALA A 687 29.33 -0.26 19.46
C ALA A 687 29.60 -1.47 20.37
N SER A 688 29.22 -2.65 19.90
CA SER A 688 29.39 -3.90 20.65
C SER A 688 30.76 -4.57 20.45
N GLY A 689 31.45 -4.25 19.36
CA GLY A 689 32.82 -4.71 19.09
C GLY A 689 33.83 -3.56 19.08
N THR A 690 34.81 -3.63 18.19
CA THR A 690 35.94 -2.67 18.12
C THR A 690 35.65 -1.42 17.29
N GLY A 691 34.48 -1.33 16.64
CA GLY A 691 34.06 -0.12 15.93
C GLY A 691 33.72 1.05 16.86
N SER A 692 33.64 2.27 16.32
CA SER A 692 33.26 3.45 17.11
C SER A 692 31.75 3.49 17.41
N ALA A 693 31.37 3.90 18.63
CA ALA A 693 29.97 4.07 19.02
C ALA A 693 29.28 5.30 18.43
N GLY A 694 30.00 6.24 17.81
CA GLY A 694 29.41 7.43 17.21
C GLY A 694 29.16 8.58 18.20
N GLU A 695 28.35 9.54 17.78
CA GLU A 695 28.05 10.79 18.49
C GLU A 695 26.56 10.90 18.78
N LEU A 696 26.22 11.38 19.98
CA LEU A 696 24.86 11.66 20.40
C LEU A 696 24.72 13.15 20.70
N ASN A 697 23.94 13.85 19.89
CA ASN A 697 23.74 15.30 19.97
C ASN A 697 22.28 15.61 20.33
N ILE A 698 22.04 16.28 21.46
CA ILE A 698 20.70 16.71 21.86
C ILE A 698 20.67 18.22 22.06
N LEU A 699 19.78 18.89 21.35
CA LEU A 699 19.39 20.27 21.57
C LEU A 699 17.97 20.28 22.15
N SER A 700 17.78 20.86 23.34
CA SER A 700 16.46 20.90 23.97
C SER A 700 16.24 22.04 24.95
N ASP A 701 15.01 22.46 25.20
CA ASP A 701 14.73 23.31 26.36
C ASP A 701 14.73 22.49 27.64
N GLU A 702 14.12 21.29 27.64
CA GLU A 702 13.96 20.47 28.84
C GLU A 702 14.28 19.00 28.57
N ILE A 703 15.26 18.46 29.31
CA ILE A 703 15.54 17.02 29.34
C ILE A 703 15.15 16.47 30.71
N PHE A 704 14.20 15.52 30.72
CA PHE A 704 13.76 14.80 31.91
C PHE A 704 14.06 13.31 31.80
N LEU A 705 15.03 12.84 32.60
CA LEU A 705 15.33 11.42 32.77
C LEU A 705 14.75 10.94 34.10
N ASP A 706 13.95 9.88 34.07
CA ASP A 706 13.30 9.37 35.28
C ASP A 706 13.21 7.84 35.33
N ASN A 707 13.15 7.29 36.53
CA ASN A 707 12.90 5.87 36.80
C ASN A 707 13.76 4.93 35.92
N GLY A 708 15.07 5.14 35.93
CA GLY A 708 16.03 4.36 35.16
C GLY A 708 16.17 4.74 33.67
N GLY A 709 15.53 5.82 33.22
CA GLY A 709 15.72 6.37 31.87
C GLY A 709 17.18 6.78 31.62
N SER A 710 17.67 6.54 30.40
CA SER A 710 19.11 6.62 30.09
C SER A 710 19.41 7.28 28.75
N ILE A 711 20.43 8.13 28.72
CA ILE A 711 21.13 8.58 27.51
C ILE A 711 22.50 7.89 27.51
N ASP A 712 22.79 7.07 26.49
CA ASP A 712 23.90 6.10 26.56
C ASP A 712 24.73 6.06 25.27
N ALA A 713 26.03 6.31 25.38
CA ALA A 713 27.02 6.20 24.32
C ALA A 713 28.15 5.19 24.63
N SER A 714 27.84 4.19 25.47
CA SER A 714 28.81 3.23 26.00
C SER A 714 29.34 2.22 24.97
N THR A 715 30.57 1.74 25.15
CA THR A 715 31.25 0.76 24.28
C THR A 715 31.80 -0.44 25.03
N SER A 716 31.91 -1.58 24.33
CA SER A 716 32.57 -2.78 24.87
C SER A 716 34.08 -2.74 24.67
N SER A 717 34.55 -2.49 23.44
CA SER A 717 35.99 -2.59 23.08
C SER A 717 36.46 -1.62 21.99
N GLY A 718 35.57 -0.81 21.40
CA GLY A 718 35.89 0.21 20.40
C GLY A 718 35.97 1.62 20.95
N ASP A 719 36.34 2.60 20.10
CA ASP A 719 36.45 4.01 20.49
C ASP A 719 35.14 4.49 21.15
N GLY A 720 35.23 5.00 22.39
CA GLY A 720 34.08 5.45 23.17
C GLY A 720 33.23 6.49 22.43
N GLY A 721 31.90 6.39 22.54
CA GLY A 721 30.99 7.36 21.95
C GLY A 721 30.93 8.63 22.77
N ASN A 722 30.66 9.77 22.14
CA ASN A 722 30.54 11.04 22.85
C ASN A 722 29.08 11.49 22.94
N ILE A 723 28.76 12.23 24.00
CA ILE A 723 27.45 12.82 24.26
C ILE A 723 27.62 14.34 24.36
N ASN A 724 26.88 15.09 23.56
CA ASN A 724 26.81 16.55 23.61
C ASN A 724 25.37 16.99 23.88
N LEU A 725 25.13 17.62 25.03
CA LEU A 725 23.82 18.13 25.44
C LEU A 725 23.84 19.65 25.51
N GLN A 726 23.00 20.29 24.70
CA GLN A 726 22.69 21.71 24.80
C GLN A 726 21.26 21.84 25.33
N VAL A 727 21.12 22.28 26.57
CA VAL A 727 19.85 22.20 27.29
C VAL A 727 19.59 23.43 28.15
N ARG A 728 18.33 23.86 28.31
CA ARG A 728 18.02 24.90 29.32
C ARG A 728 17.95 24.28 30.72
N ASP A 729 17.08 23.30 30.91
CA ASP A 729 16.91 22.58 32.18
C ASP A 729 17.12 21.06 32.01
N LEU A 730 18.12 20.51 32.69
CA LEU A 730 18.42 19.08 32.71
C LEU A 730 18.10 18.50 34.09
N GLN A 731 17.18 17.54 34.13
CA GLN A 731 16.76 16.85 35.35
C GLN A 731 16.90 15.32 35.23
N LEU A 732 17.62 14.73 36.17
CA LEU A 732 17.75 13.28 36.33
C LEU A 732 17.18 12.85 37.69
N ARG A 733 16.34 11.82 37.69
CA ARG A 733 15.67 11.28 38.89
C ARG A 733 15.61 9.77 38.90
N HIS A 734 15.45 9.21 40.10
CA HIS A 734 15.21 7.79 40.35
C HIS A 734 16.10 6.83 39.52
N ALA A 735 17.40 6.82 39.79
CA ALA A 735 18.38 5.93 39.13
C ALA A 735 18.57 6.14 37.61
N SER A 736 18.36 7.36 37.13
CA SER A 736 18.60 7.75 35.73
C SER A 736 20.08 7.99 35.42
N ARG A 737 20.46 7.86 34.14
CA ARG A 737 21.88 7.85 33.75
C ARG A 737 22.19 8.60 32.46
N ILE A 738 23.36 9.24 32.41
CA ILE A 738 24.02 9.76 31.19
C ILE A 738 25.42 9.15 31.14
N GLU A 739 25.70 8.27 30.18
CA GLU A 739 26.90 7.42 30.23
C GLU A 739 27.65 7.29 28.91
N THR A 740 28.98 7.36 28.96
CA THR A 740 29.92 7.07 27.85
C THR A 740 30.93 6.00 28.27
N ASN A 741 30.49 5.05 29.11
CA ASN A 741 31.35 4.07 29.75
C ASN A 741 31.96 3.08 28.75
N ALA A 742 33.18 2.62 29.01
CA ALA A 742 33.90 1.70 28.15
C ALA A 742 34.44 0.47 28.91
N GLY A 743 34.44 -0.69 28.27
CA GLY A 743 35.06 -1.90 28.82
C GLY A 743 36.58 -1.94 28.60
N ASN A 744 36.96 -2.34 27.39
CA ASN A 744 38.36 -2.55 26.97
C ASN A 744 38.97 -1.39 26.16
N SER A 745 38.30 -0.25 26.14
CA SER A 745 38.71 0.97 25.42
C SER A 745 38.59 2.20 26.33
N ASN A 746 39.06 3.35 25.84
CA ASN A 746 38.94 4.60 26.60
C ASN A 746 37.46 4.98 26.75
N GLY A 747 37.09 5.53 27.90
CA GLY A 747 35.78 6.13 28.11
C GLY A 747 35.56 7.29 27.14
N GLY A 748 34.34 7.44 26.65
CA GLY A 748 33.98 8.56 25.76
C GLY A 748 33.77 9.86 26.51
N ASN A 749 33.54 10.97 25.81
CA ASN A 749 33.40 12.29 26.41
C ASN A 749 31.93 12.71 26.54
N ILE A 750 31.62 13.40 27.64
CA ILE A 750 30.32 14.01 27.92
C ILE A 750 30.52 15.52 28.00
N GLU A 751 29.83 16.27 27.16
CA GLU A 751 29.74 17.72 27.21
C GLU A 751 28.29 18.14 27.49
N ILE A 752 28.08 18.92 28.55
CA ILE A 752 26.76 19.42 28.96
C ILE A 752 26.84 20.94 29.07
N ASP A 753 26.10 21.65 28.24
CA ASP A 753 25.81 23.08 28.37
C ASP A 753 24.37 23.26 28.84
N ALA A 754 24.19 23.59 30.12
CA ALA A 754 22.91 23.71 30.80
C ALA A 754 22.72 25.11 31.42
N GLN A 755 21.48 25.59 31.60
CA GLN A 755 21.27 26.64 32.62
C GLN A 755 21.23 26.00 34.00
N THR A 756 20.42 24.95 34.16
CA THR A 756 20.26 24.23 35.43
C THR A 756 20.49 22.73 35.21
N LEU A 757 21.36 22.14 36.02
CA LEU A 757 21.51 20.68 36.15
C LEU A 757 21.04 20.23 37.53
N THR A 758 20.05 19.35 37.58
CA THR A 758 19.58 18.71 38.81
C THR A 758 19.62 17.19 38.66
N ALA A 759 20.43 16.51 39.48
CA ALA A 759 20.48 15.05 39.50
C ALA A 759 20.25 14.56 40.93
N LEU A 760 19.17 13.83 41.15
CA LEU A 760 18.72 13.38 42.46
C LEU A 760 18.48 11.87 42.46
N GLU A 761 18.40 11.28 43.67
CA GLU A 761 17.91 9.90 43.85
C GLU A 761 18.77 8.88 43.08
N ASN A 762 20.10 8.92 43.30
CA ASN A 762 21.10 8.03 42.68
C ASN A 762 21.16 8.14 41.15
N SER A 763 21.13 9.36 40.61
CA SER A 763 21.19 9.57 39.17
C SER A 763 22.57 10.04 38.73
N ASP A 764 23.16 9.31 37.78
CA ASP A 764 24.61 9.34 37.56
C ASP A 764 25.00 9.86 36.17
N ILE A 765 26.13 10.56 36.10
CA ILE A 765 26.77 11.01 34.86
C ILE A 765 28.17 10.40 34.81
N SER A 766 28.44 9.48 33.88
CA SER A 766 29.64 8.66 33.94
C SER A 766 30.37 8.48 32.60
N ALA A 767 31.69 8.69 32.61
CA ALA A 767 32.60 8.50 31.49
C ALA A 767 33.75 7.55 31.89
N ASN A 768 33.41 6.41 32.48
CA ASN A 768 34.37 5.48 33.07
C ASN A 768 34.95 4.52 32.02
N SER A 769 36.09 3.90 32.35
CA SER A 769 36.65 2.78 31.62
C SER A 769 37.09 1.67 32.57
N GLU A 770 36.73 0.41 32.29
CA GLU A 770 37.08 -0.73 33.15
C GLU A 770 38.59 -1.03 33.14
N SER A 771 39.24 -0.90 31.98
CA SER A 771 40.64 -1.32 31.80
C SER A 771 41.55 -0.30 31.11
N SER A 772 41.00 0.80 30.61
CA SER A 772 41.74 1.86 29.90
C SER A 772 41.56 3.23 30.58
N ALA A 773 41.82 4.32 29.86
CA ALA A 773 41.64 5.66 30.39
C ALA A 773 40.15 6.01 30.53
N GLY A 774 39.78 6.63 31.64
CA GLY A 774 38.48 7.30 31.76
C GLY A 774 38.38 8.47 30.76
N GLY A 775 37.16 8.81 30.36
CA GLY A 775 36.88 9.89 29.42
C GLY A 775 36.92 11.28 30.05
N ARG A 776 36.32 12.26 29.38
CA ARG A 776 36.15 13.62 29.91
C ARG A 776 34.68 13.92 30.15
N VAL A 777 34.35 14.48 31.32
CA VAL A 777 33.05 15.07 31.59
C VAL A 777 33.24 16.58 31.79
N THR A 778 32.66 17.37 30.90
CA THR A 778 32.66 18.84 30.97
C THR A 778 31.22 19.31 31.17
N ILE A 779 30.96 20.05 32.25
CA ILE A 779 29.64 20.61 32.54
C ILE A 779 29.77 22.12 32.69
N LEU A 780 29.11 22.86 31.80
CA LEU A 780 28.86 24.29 31.91
C LEU A 780 27.43 24.48 32.41
N ALA A 781 27.26 25.04 33.61
CA ALA A 781 25.93 25.28 34.18
C ALA A 781 25.86 26.53 35.05
N GLN A 782 24.72 27.23 35.09
CA GLN A 782 24.53 28.30 36.09
C GLN A 782 24.38 27.73 37.51
N GLY A 783 23.84 26.52 37.63
CA GLY A 783 23.75 25.78 38.89
C GLY A 783 23.73 24.27 38.68
N ILE A 784 24.45 23.56 39.55
CA ILE A 784 24.48 22.09 39.63
C ILE A 784 23.94 21.69 41.01
N PHE A 785 22.91 20.84 41.06
CA PHE A 785 22.23 20.46 42.29
C PHE A 785 22.07 18.94 42.42
N GLY A 786 22.29 18.42 43.63
CA GLY A 786 22.01 17.03 43.99
C GLY A 786 23.07 16.01 43.61
N THR A 787 24.03 16.39 42.75
CA THR A 787 25.16 15.54 42.32
C THR A 787 26.50 16.23 42.56
N GLU A 788 27.56 15.44 42.72
CA GLU A 788 28.93 15.92 42.82
C GLU A 788 29.91 14.95 42.18
N PHE A 789 31.10 15.44 41.86
CA PHE A 789 32.18 14.57 41.39
C PHE A 789 32.66 13.63 42.50
N ARG A 790 32.70 12.32 42.20
CA ARG A 790 33.31 11.31 43.08
C ARG A 790 34.22 10.36 42.29
N LEU A 791 35.22 9.81 42.97
CA LEU A 791 36.16 8.85 42.38
C LEU A 791 35.59 7.43 42.27
N LEU A 792 34.51 7.13 42.95
CA LEU A 792 33.83 5.83 42.94
C LEU A 792 32.32 6.09 43.04
N PRO A 793 31.48 5.32 42.33
CA PRO A 793 30.03 5.39 42.47
C PRO A 793 29.59 5.11 43.91
N THR A 794 28.56 5.82 44.35
CA THR A 794 27.95 5.75 45.66
C THR A 794 26.46 5.41 45.52
N ALA A 795 25.68 5.56 46.59
CA ALA A 795 24.22 5.44 46.55
C ALA A 795 23.53 6.80 46.33
N GLU A 796 24.33 7.85 46.15
CA GLU A 796 23.89 9.21 45.83
C GLU A 796 24.18 9.49 44.36
N SER A 797 23.63 10.57 43.81
CA SER A 797 23.94 10.98 42.44
C SER A 797 25.41 11.35 42.28
N ASP A 798 26.07 10.78 41.27
CA ASP A 798 27.52 10.89 41.04
C ASP A 798 27.88 11.44 39.65
N ILE A 799 28.99 12.18 39.60
CA ILE A 799 29.71 12.46 38.35
C ILE A 799 31.05 11.74 38.39
N THR A 800 31.33 10.85 37.44
CA THR A 800 32.55 10.03 37.44
C THR A 800 33.24 9.96 36.07
N ALA A 801 34.57 9.91 36.06
CA ALA A 801 35.39 9.63 34.87
C ALA A 801 36.61 8.77 35.25
N THR A 802 36.38 7.57 35.80
CA THR A 802 37.41 6.70 36.35
C THR A 802 38.01 5.79 35.29
N GLY A 803 39.32 5.58 35.32
CA GLY A 803 39.98 4.59 34.46
C GLY A 803 40.30 3.29 35.20
N GLY A 804 40.81 2.29 34.48
CA GLY A 804 41.15 0.98 35.06
C GLY A 804 42.22 1.03 36.17
N THR A 805 42.95 2.15 36.27
CA THR A 805 43.79 2.48 37.43
C THR A 805 43.67 3.97 37.76
N PRO A 806 44.02 4.42 38.99
CA PRO A 806 44.01 5.84 39.33
C PRO A 806 44.87 6.73 38.41
N ALA A 807 45.93 6.18 37.81
CA ALA A 807 46.79 6.89 36.86
C ALA A 807 46.13 7.08 35.47
N LEU A 808 45.06 6.33 35.21
CA LEU A 808 44.26 6.35 33.99
C LEU A 808 42.93 7.06 34.20
N ASN A 809 42.70 7.72 35.34
CA ASN A 809 41.50 8.51 35.55
C ASN A 809 41.39 9.61 34.50
N GLY A 810 40.16 9.79 34.02
CA GLY A 810 39.76 10.86 33.14
C GLY A 810 39.65 12.21 33.83
N VAL A 811 39.01 13.15 33.16
CA VAL A 811 38.89 14.54 33.63
C VAL A 811 37.43 14.88 33.89
N VAL A 812 37.14 15.47 35.04
CA VAL A 812 35.83 16.08 35.32
C VAL A 812 36.03 17.57 35.53
N GLU A 813 35.40 18.38 34.68
CA GLU A 813 35.46 19.84 34.68
C GLU A 813 34.07 20.42 34.90
N LEU A 814 33.87 21.11 36.02
CA LEU A 814 32.60 21.72 36.41
C LEU A 814 32.73 23.24 36.40
N ASN A 815 32.14 23.87 35.40
CA ASN A 815 32.19 25.31 35.17
C ASN A 815 30.86 25.93 35.58
N THR A 816 30.84 26.54 36.77
CA THR A 816 29.72 27.35 37.26
C THR A 816 30.17 28.81 37.38
N PRO A 817 29.36 29.82 37.00
CA PRO A 817 29.71 31.22 37.21
C PRO A 817 30.02 31.44 38.69
N ASP A 818 31.14 32.12 39.01
CA ASP A 818 31.47 32.50 40.38
C ASP A 818 30.31 33.30 40.97
N VAL A 819 29.54 32.67 41.85
CA VAL A 819 28.59 33.39 42.71
C VAL A 819 29.45 34.15 43.72
N ASP A 820 29.70 35.43 43.46
CA ASP A 820 30.34 36.33 44.41
C ASP A 820 29.50 36.43 45.70
N SER A 821 29.81 35.56 46.64
CA SER A 821 29.17 35.48 47.96
C SER A 821 29.45 36.69 48.85
N THR A 822 30.31 37.64 48.43
CA THR A 822 30.57 38.86 49.20
C THR A 822 29.41 39.86 49.13
N LEU A 823 28.44 39.67 48.23
CA LEU A 823 27.22 40.51 48.15
C LEU A 823 26.11 40.11 49.14
N GLY A 824 26.34 39.12 50.02
CA GLY A 824 25.30 38.58 50.90
C GLY A 824 25.68 38.27 52.36
N VAL A 825 26.88 38.61 52.84
CA VAL A 825 27.23 38.40 54.26
C VAL A 825 27.21 39.73 55.00
N VAL A 826 26.06 40.07 55.59
CA VAL A 826 26.01 41.09 56.64
C VAL A 826 26.45 40.42 57.93
N GLU A 827 27.63 40.78 58.44
CA GLU A 827 28.06 40.44 59.79
C GLU A 827 27.04 41.01 60.80
N LEU A 828 26.43 40.14 61.60
CA LEU A 828 25.55 40.55 62.70
C LEU A 828 26.39 41.30 63.75
N SER A 829 26.05 42.57 64.01
CA SER A 829 26.70 43.35 65.07
C SER A 829 26.48 42.68 66.43
N GLY A 830 27.57 42.30 67.10
CA GLY A 830 27.55 41.64 68.41
C GLY A 830 27.25 42.54 69.62
N GLU A 831 26.78 43.79 69.43
CA GLU A 831 26.38 44.63 70.56
C GLU A 831 24.91 44.41 70.92
N ALA A 832 24.69 43.82 72.10
CA ALA A 832 23.37 43.74 72.71
C ALA A 832 22.84 45.16 73.02
N ILE A 833 21.68 45.48 72.47
CA ILE A 833 20.98 46.75 72.73
C ILE A 833 20.53 46.77 74.20
N ASP A 834 21.06 47.71 75.00
CA ASP A 834 20.66 47.94 76.40
C ASP A 834 19.29 48.63 76.47
N VAL A 835 18.25 47.81 76.62
CA VAL A 835 16.83 48.20 76.64
C VAL A 835 16.47 49.06 77.87
N SER A 836 17.33 49.13 78.89
CA SER A 836 17.02 49.84 80.15
C SER A 836 17.06 51.37 80.05
N ARG A 837 17.61 51.92 78.95
CA ARG A 837 17.70 53.39 78.74
C ARG A 837 16.58 53.99 77.87
N LEU A 838 15.67 53.18 77.32
CA LEU A 838 14.62 53.64 76.40
C LEU A 838 13.24 53.87 77.06
N ILE A 839 13.11 53.65 78.37
CA ILE A 839 11.85 53.90 79.10
C ILE A 839 11.90 55.26 79.79
N SER A 840 11.33 56.28 79.14
CA SER A 840 10.99 57.57 79.77
C SER A 840 9.89 57.35 80.82
N GLN A 841 10.21 57.66 82.07
CA GLN A 841 9.28 57.70 83.21
C GLN A 841 8.43 58.98 83.16
N ASN A 842 7.09 58.86 83.06
CA ASN A 842 6.13 59.41 84.04
C ASN A 842 4.67 59.17 83.56
N PRO A 843 3.81 58.48 84.35
CA PRO A 843 2.42 58.20 84.02
C PRO A 843 1.47 59.23 84.64
N CYS A 844 0.69 59.94 83.82
CA CYS A 844 -0.68 60.43 84.10
C CYS A 844 -1.13 61.36 82.96
N GLY A 845 -2.08 60.93 82.10
CA GLY A 845 -2.67 61.87 81.13
C GLY A 845 -3.46 61.35 79.92
N ASN A 846 -4.22 60.24 80.04
CA ASN A 846 -5.32 59.85 79.12
C ASN A 846 -4.98 59.45 77.65
N PRO A 847 -5.81 58.61 77.00
CA PRO A 847 -5.32 57.50 76.19
C PRO A 847 -5.73 57.64 74.73
N ARG A 848 -4.76 57.80 73.82
CA ARG A 848 -4.96 57.42 72.42
C ARG A 848 -3.71 56.73 71.88
N LYS A 849 -3.82 55.40 71.85
CA LYS A 849 -3.26 54.44 70.87
C LYS A 849 -1.97 54.90 70.17
N SER A 850 -0.84 54.52 70.74
CA SER A 850 0.37 54.29 69.92
C SER A 850 0.36 52.82 69.48
N SER A 851 0.43 52.59 68.17
CA SER A 851 0.53 51.27 67.56
C SER A 851 2.00 50.89 67.33
N PHE A 852 2.31 49.62 67.53
CA PHE A 852 3.58 49.01 67.22
C PHE A 852 3.50 48.36 65.83
N THR A 853 4.41 48.71 64.93
CA THR A 853 4.51 48.11 63.60
C THR A 853 5.86 47.42 63.47
N LEU A 854 5.84 46.10 63.30
CA LEU A 854 7.02 45.30 63.06
C LEU A 854 7.15 45.00 61.56
N ILE A 855 8.27 45.43 60.97
CA ILE A 855 8.66 45.14 59.59
C ILE A 855 9.61 43.94 59.62
N GLY A 856 9.04 42.74 59.57
CA GLY A 856 9.77 41.48 59.47
C GLY A 856 8.91 40.42 58.80
N ARG A 857 9.48 39.65 57.86
CA ARG A 857 8.75 38.63 57.09
C ARG A 857 8.69 37.30 57.87
N GLY A 858 7.58 37.12 58.59
CA GLY A 858 6.77 35.88 58.70
C GLY A 858 7.33 34.66 59.42
N GLY A 859 6.60 34.17 60.44
CA GLY A 859 6.75 32.79 60.91
C GLY A 859 6.14 32.37 62.25
N LEU A 860 5.54 33.27 63.04
CA LEU A 860 4.91 32.90 64.32
C LEU A 860 3.50 33.51 64.42
N PRO A 861 2.50 32.77 64.95
CA PRO A 861 1.16 33.29 65.16
C PRO A 861 1.18 34.37 66.25
N ASP A 862 0.34 35.40 66.08
CA ASP A 862 0.23 36.54 67.00
C ASP A 862 -0.23 36.14 68.43
N ASP A 863 -0.72 34.92 68.62
CA ASP A 863 -1.03 34.31 69.93
C ASP A 863 -0.53 32.84 69.98
N PRO A 864 0.27 32.45 70.99
CA PRO A 864 0.76 31.08 71.16
C PRO A 864 -0.32 30.01 71.46
N ARG A 865 -1.60 30.38 71.56
CA ARG A 865 -2.71 29.43 71.82
C ARG A 865 -3.65 29.19 70.64
N GLN A 866 -3.41 29.81 69.48
CA GLN A 866 -4.28 29.64 68.30
C GLN A 866 -3.84 28.44 67.43
N VAL A 867 -4.81 27.66 66.94
CA VAL A 867 -4.55 26.48 66.08
C VAL A 867 -4.32 26.93 64.63
N LEU A 868 -3.23 26.47 64.00
CA LEU A 868 -2.86 26.75 62.61
C LEU A 868 -3.94 26.24 61.63
N GLN A 869 -4.56 27.16 60.88
CA GLN A 869 -5.35 26.82 59.70
C GLN A 869 -4.61 27.32 58.45
N SER A 870 -4.40 26.42 57.48
CA SER A 870 -3.92 26.80 56.16
C SER A 870 -5.06 27.48 55.39
N ARG A 871 -4.76 28.56 54.64
CA ARG A 871 -5.39 28.79 53.33
C ARG A 871 -4.80 29.97 52.53
N THR A 872 -4.34 29.57 51.34
CA THR A 872 -4.57 30.14 49.99
C THR A 872 -4.29 31.61 49.75
N VAL A 873 -3.28 31.85 48.91
CA VAL A 873 -2.95 33.14 48.29
C VAL A 873 -3.97 33.44 47.18
N TRP A 874 -4.51 34.66 47.18
CA TRP A 874 -5.37 35.20 46.13
C TRP A 874 -4.51 35.94 45.09
N THR A 875 -4.77 35.74 43.80
CA THR A 875 -4.07 36.42 42.68
C THR A 875 -5.05 37.30 41.89
N ASP A 876 -4.67 38.56 41.61
CA ASP A 876 -5.44 39.56 40.83
C ASP A 876 -5.13 39.45 39.33
N TRP A 877 -6.16 39.45 38.48
CA TRP A 877 -6.13 39.13 37.04
C TRP A 877 -6.41 40.34 36.13
N ARG A 878 -5.87 41.53 36.43
CA ARG A 878 -6.11 42.73 35.61
C ARG A 878 -4.84 43.22 34.91
N ASP A 879 -4.92 43.34 33.58
CA ASP A 879 -3.88 43.80 32.66
C ASP A 879 -3.76 45.34 32.66
N TRP A 880 -2.54 45.83 32.87
CA TRP A 880 -2.18 47.22 33.13
C TRP A 880 -2.00 48.08 31.85
N ARG A 881 -2.20 47.50 30.66
CA ARG A 881 -1.98 48.19 29.37
C ARG A 881 -3.17 48.99 28.83
N SER A 882 -4.27 49.11 29.55
CA SER A 882 -5.50 49.76 29.06
C SER A 882 -5.68 51.24 29.43
N PHE A 883 -4.67 51.94 29.97
CA PHE A 883 -4.80 53.37 30.30
C PHE A 883 -3.60 54.23 29.86
N GLN A 884 -3.58 54.63 28.59
CA GLN A 884 -2.97 55.89 28.15
C GLN A 884 -3.80 56.58 27.04
N SER A 885 -4.11 57.86 27.30
CA SER A 885 -4.74 58.91 26.48
C SER A 885 -6.26 58.88 26.25
N GLU A 886 -6.83 60.08 26.33
CA GLU A 886 -8.23 60.52 26.57
C GLU A 886 -9.32 59.99 25.63
#